data_AF-A0A378I1S3-F1
#
_entry.id   AF-A0A378I1S3-F1
#
_cell.length_a   1.000
_cell.length_b   1.000
_cell.length_c   1.000
_cell.angle_alpha   90.00
_cell.angle_beta   90.00
_cell.angle_gamma   90.00
#
_symmetry.space_group_name_H-M   'P 1'
#
loop_
_entity.id
_entity.type
_entity.pdbx_description
1 polymer ?
#
loop_
_entity_poly.entity_id
_entity_poly.type
_entity_poly.pdbx_seq_one_letter_code
_entity_poly.pdbx_strand_id
1 'polypeptide(L)'
;MLNELMIGEQIELDKLLQGIKEAAGDHAIFIQTEQRGLKEELILNEATGALNGLNSIAAVLEEQNQIPVALIETFLTKRWELIRGSFLSYTSMPNSYINRCCLMLADALHRIKPAKKKMQYLMPTITHTFDKLDLFPDKESIDDYELGELILSETGDALIPVNILSFMAAGETTLPQLYKPYVKSRQDNVSLLSQDEQKRLLVHNPLGQRMHKLIEEIIVAKTKNISIGGKLFQLIGALRRGGQKGGHGGTEKNAGPDANIGINEFMSYWRSLDEEERAKASPMRSNRMHYTQKTIGEVINVLSGTDKTFIDCVEVNANVLECILKDNSELYDMHTNSRSYILALEDEFKQYKIKLANGVIGSDTLQLLTTQLFEHIDLFQGMNVIQLVEFCRKKKYEHLDTLNILENYLNSIHCSADSLKAVHDGQTVLTWAVLKTMAIEDLSLVKLILTSRYCDFNVLATQNGTKDTPLILAAKIRNNELITAITSSPHCNFSVLSQLDKDGNSALMLAAMGNYQEGVEAIIANEHFNRDLLMQKNNLGHKPLFLAVSSCRRFIVGAITRSAHCDAKVLCQSDKDGNNALMMAVRKEYDEIAKVIMTAANFNQQVLTHQNRKGDSALIVAVRRDNLNIVQAILTNPHCNSEVLMQCNQAGYSALILAAKKGHSDIVKVILNSPHCNQNMLMQQTQYGYTALIEAVHGQKALLVEVFLNKAFCSPALLMQQDKNGNNALIEAVQQGDLTSIKMILASQFCDLNVLKQKNKEGKTALDYIENEAIETLFEEKVSKLQVGTSNLDKQSQFLIASRNNFFSSVPQNESKITSQGLNFN
;
A
#
# COMPACT_ATOMS: atom_id res chain seq x y z
N MET A 1 -26.64 -12.11 -65.56
CA MET A 1 -26.15 -13.48 -65.32
C MET A 1 -24.70 -13.69 -65.69
N LEU A 2 -24.28 -13.91 -66.95
CA LEU A 2 -22.85 -14.11 -67.28
C LEU A 2 -21.98 -12.89 -66.92
N ASN A 3 -22.42 -11.67 -67.21
CA ASN A 3 -21.71 -10.46 -66.77
C ASN A 3 -21.74 -10.26 -65.24
N GLU A 4 -22.78 -10.71 -64.53
CA GLU A 4 -22.84 -10.61 -63.06
C GLU A 4 -21.93 -11.65 -62.37
N LEU A 5 -21.78 -12.84 -62.96
CA LEU A 5 -20.82 -13.86 -62.54
C LEU A 5 -19.38 -13.40 -62.77
N MET A 6 -19.08 -12.82 -63.94
CA MET A 6 -17.76 -12.28 -64.26
C MET A 6 -17.38 -11.08 -63.38
N ILE A 7 -18.36 -10.22 -63.06
CA ILE A 7 -18.17 -9.09 -62.12
C ILE A 7 -17.95 -9.62 -60.69
N GLY A 8 -18.69 -10.65 -60.27
CA GLY A 8 -18.50 -11.29 -58.96
C GLY A 8 -17.13 -11.96 -58.81
N GLU A 9 -16.65 -12.65 -59.84
CA GLU A 9 -15.31 -13.26 -59.86
C GLU A 9 -14.20 -12.22 -59.82
N GLN A 10 -14.34 -11.11 -60.56
CA GLN A 10 -13.35 -10.02 -60.52
C GLN A 10 -13.33 -9.32 -59.15
N ILE A 11 -14.49 -9.11 -58.52
CA ILE A 11 -14.58 -8.53 -57.18
C ILE A 11 -13.90 -9.42 -56.13
N GLU A 12 -14.03 -10.75 -56.23
CA GLU A 12 -13.36 -11.69 -55.33
C GLU A 12 -11.84 -11.69 -55.54
N LEU A 13 -11.36 -11.59 -56.79
CA LEU A 13 -9.93 -11.45 -57.11
C LEU A 13 -9.35 -10.15 -56.55
N ASP A 14 -10.05 -9.02 -56.73
CA ASP A 14 -9.61 -7.71 -56.25
C ASP A 14 -9.56 -7.67 -54.71
N LYS A 15 -10.55 -8.26 -54.02
CA LYS A 15 -10.56 -8.42 -52.55
C LYS A 15 -9.39 -9.27 -52.06
N LEU A 16 -9.11 -10.39 -52.74
CA LEU A 16 -8.01 -11.27 -52.40
C LEU A 16 -6.66 -10.54 -52.56
N LEU A 17 -6.48 -9.82 -53.67
CA LEU A 17 -5.27 -9.03 -53.93
C LEU A 17 -5.08 -7.91 -52.90
N GLN A 18 -6.16 -7.21 -52.53
CA GLN A 18 -6.12 -6.19 -51.49
C GLN A 18 -5.69 -6.78 -50.13
N GLY A 19 -6.32 -7.89 -49.70
CA GLY A 19 -5.97 -8.54 -48.43
C GLY A 19 -4.51 -9.02 -48.38
N ILE A 20 -3.97 -9.50 -49.51
CA ILE A 20 -2.56 -9.88 -49.61
C ILE A 20 -1.63 -8.68 -49.45
N LYS A 21 -1.95 -7.54 -50.08
CA LYS A 21 -1.15 -6.31 -50.00
C LYS A 21 -1.15 -5.70 -48.60
N GLU A 22 -2.30 -5.67 -47.95
CA GLU A 22 -2.44 -5.18 -46.57
C GLU A 22 -1.60 -6.03 -45.61
N ALA A 23 -1.71 -7.37 -45.69
CA ALA A 23 -0.92 -8.27 -44.87
C ALA A 23 0.59 -8.16 -45.12
N ALA A 24 1.00 -7.95 -46.38
CA ALA A 24 2.41 -7.73 -46.73
C ALA A 24 2.95 -6.39 -46.18
N GLY A 25 2.15 -5.33 -46.23
CA GLY A 25 2.50 -4.02 -45.68
C GLY A 25 2.74 -4.06 -44.17
N ASP A 26 1.82 -4.67 -43.43
CA ASP A 26 1.93 -4.80 -41.96
C ASP A 26 3.13 -5.64 -41.53
N HIS A 27 3.43 -6.71 -42.27
CA HIS A 27 4.63 -7.53 -42.02
C HIS A 27 5.94 -6.79 -42.33
N ALA A 28 5.97 -5.93 -43.35
CA ALA A 28 7.14 -5.12 -43.64
C ALA A 28 7.44 -4.11 -42.52
N ILE A 29 6.40 -3.51 -41.92
CA ILE A 29 6.54 -2.62 -40.75
C ILE A 29 7.05 -3.41 -39.54
N PHE A 30 6.48 -4.58 -39.27
CA PHE A 30 6.91 -5.46 -38.18
C PHE A 30 8.41 -5.79 -38.26
N ILE A 31 8.90 -6.21 -39.44
CA ILE A 31 10.33 -6.52 -39.69
C ILE A 31 11.24 -5.30 -39.45
N GLN A 32 10.78 -4.08 -39.75
CA GLN A 32 11.56 -2.85 -39.53
C GLN A 32 11.65 -2.47 -38.05
N THR A 33 10.67 -2.84 -37.23
CA THR A 33 10.57 -2.44 -35.81
C THR A 33 11.27 -3.37 -34.83
N GLU A 34 11.45 -4.66 -35.16
CA GLU A 34 12.14 -5.64 -34.30
C GLU A 34 13.61 -5.81 -34.73
N GLN A 35 14.53 -5.16 -34.00
CA GLN A 35 15.95 -5.54 -33.98
C GLN A 35 16.45 -5.52 -32.52
N ARG A 36 16.27 -6.62 -31.75
CA ARG A 36 17.02 -6.94 -30.50
C ARG A 36 16.63 -8.31 -29.88
N GLY A 37 17.37 -9.37 -30.21
CA GLY A 37 17.62 -10.53 -29.30
C GLY A 37 17.48 -11.95 -29.88
N LEU A 38 18.21 -12.91 -29.29
CA LEU A 38 18.45 -14.28 -29.79
C LEU A 38 17.24 -15.25 -29.97
N LYS A 39 15.98 -14.85 -29.71
CA LYS A 39 14.76 -15.64 -30.04
C LYS A 39 14.16 -15.28 -31.41
N GLU A 40 14.80 -14.37 -32.15
CA GLU A 40 14.28 -13.70 -33.36
C GLU A 40 14.46 -14.48 -34.68
N GLU A 41 15.27 -15.54 -34.76
CA GLU A 41 15.57 -16.15 -36.07
C GLU A 41 14.34 -16.83 -36.71
N LEU A 42 13.54 -17.57 -35.95
CA LEU A 42 12.31 -18.19 -36.47
C LEU A 42 11.27 -17.13 -36.89
N ILE A 43 11.12 -16.07 -36.10
CA ILE A 43 10.16 -14.98 -36.34
C ILE A 43 10.58 -14.20 -37.59
N LEU A 44 11.86 -13.84 -37.69
CA LEU A 44 12.40 -13.10 -38.82
C LEU A 44 12.40 -13.94 -40.11
N ASN A 45 12.74 -15.23 -40.02
CA ASN A 45 12.69 -16.16 -41.15
C ASN A 45 11.25 -16.38 -41.62
N GLU A 46 10.30 -16.53 -40.70
CA GLU A 46 8.88 -16.66 -41.03
C GLU A 46 8.34 -15.38 -41.65
N ALA A 47 8.57 -14.22 -41.03
CA ALA A 47 8.07 -12.94 -41.52
C ALA A 47 8.65 -12.61 -42.91
N THR A 48 9.94 -12.83 -43.13
CA THR A 48 10.61 -12.61 -44.42
C THR A 48 10.10 -13.61 -45.47
N GLY A 49 9.97 -14.89 -45.11
CA GLY A 49 9.45 -15.94 -46.00
C GLY A 49 7.99 -15.71 -46.38
N ALA A 50 7.16 -15.30 -45.43
CA ALA A 50 5.77 -14.94 -45.60
C ALA A 50 5.61 -13.74 -46.55
N LEU A 51 6.38 -12.67 -46.31
CA LEU A 51 6.37 -11.47 -47.15
C LEU A 51 6.76 -11.79 -48.61
N ASN A 52 7.83 -12.55 -48.81
CA ASN A 52 8.28 -12.95 -50.15
C ASN A 52 7.25 -13.82 -50.87
N GLY A 53 6.64 -14.77 -50.14
CA GLY A 53 5.59 -15.63 -50.68
C GLY A 53 4.34 -14.86 -51.09
N LEU A 54 3.85 -13.96 -50.22
CA LEU A 54 2.71 -13.10 -50.50
C LEU A 54 2.95 -12.16 -51.69
N ASN A 55 4.12 -11.52 -51.76
CA ASN A 55 4.49 -10.66 -52.89
C ASN A 55 4.54 -11.44 -54.22
N SER A 56 5.03 -12.68 -54.18
CA SER A 56 5.07 -13.55 -55.37
C SER A 56 3.66 -13.94 -55.82
N ILE A 57 2.76 -14.24 -54.88
CA ILE A 57 1.35 -14.54 -55.18
C ILE A 57 0.63 -13.30 -55.74
N ALA A 58 0.84 -12.13 -55.13
CA ALA A 58 0.26 -10.87 -55.58
C ALA A 58 0.70 -10.52 -57.01
N ALA A 59 2.00 -10.66 -57.33
CA ALA A 59 2.51 -10.37 -58.66
C ALA A 59 1.87 -11.25 -59.75
N VAL A 60 1.71 -12.55 -59.48
CA VAL A 60 1.07 -13.48 -60.43
C VAL A 60 -0.42 -13.20 -60.57
N LEU A 61 -1.11 -12.86 -59.47
CA LEU A 61 -2.51 -12.44 -59.50
C LEU A 61 -2.70 -11.16 -60.35
N GLU A 62 -1.82 -10.17 -60.20
CA GLU A 62 -1.85 -8.93 -60.99
C GLU A 62 -1.57 -9.16 -62.48
N GLU A 63 -0.63 -10.04 -62.81
CA GLU A 63 -0.21 -10.29 -64.20
C GLU A 63 -1.20 -11.18 -64.95
N GLN A 64 -1.72 -12.22 -64.29
CA GLN A 64 -2.50 -13.28 -64.95
C GLN A 64 -4.00 -13.19 -64.69
N ASN A 65 -4.45 -12.35 -63.74
CA ASN A 65 -5.84 -12.17 -63.33
C ASN A 65 -6.56 -13.50 -63.03
N GLN A 66 -5.84 -14.48 -62.46
CA GLN A 66 -6.32 -15.81 -62.10
C GLN A 66 -5.62 -16.30 -60.83
N ILE A 67 -6.32 -17.10 -60.01
CA ILE A 67 -5.79 -17.64 -58.75
C ILE A 67 -4.65 -18.64 -59.02
N PRO A 68 -3.41 -18.39 -58.58
CA PRO A 68 -2.26 -19.26 -58.86
C PRO A 68 -2.23 -20.47 -57.91
N VAL A 69 -3.12 -21.44 -58.14
CA VAL A 69 -3.40 -22.61 -57.28
C VAL A 69 -2.14 -23.32 -56.78
N ALA A 70 -1.22 -23.70 -57.69
CA ALA A 70 -0.01 -24.45 -57.32
C ALA A 70 0.97 -23.63 -56.45
N LEU A 71 1.04 -22.32 -56.69
CA LEU A 71 1.89 -21.40 -55.93
C LEU A 71 1.36 -21.22 -54.51
N ILE A 72 0.05 -21.05 -54.36
CA ILE A 72 -0.61 -20.91 -53.05
C ILE A 72 -0.49 -22.21 -52.25
N GLU A 73 -0.74 -23.37 -52.85
CA GLU A 73 -0.57 -24.68 -52.18
C GLU A 73 0.87 -24.87 -51.67
N THR A 74 1.85 -24.52 -52.50
CA THR A 74 3.28 -24.60 -52.13
C THR A 74 3.63 -23.64 -50.99
N PHE A 75 3.12 -22.41 -51.05
CA PHE A 75 3.34 -21.40 -50.02
C PHE A 75 2.78 -21.83 -48.66
N LEU A 76 1.50 -22.22 -48.61
CA LEU A 76 0.85 -22.64 -47.37
C LEU A 76 1.52 -23.88 -46.76
N THR A 77 1.93 -24.84 -47.59
CA THR A 77 2.63 -26.07 -47.14
C THR A 77 3.99 -25.75 -46.53
N LYS A 78 4.83 -24.97 -47.24
CA LYS A 78 6.15 -24.58 -46.73
C LYS A 78 6.05 -23.75 -45.46
N ARG A 79 5.08 -22.84 -45.40
CA ARG A 79 4.84 -22.05 -44.19
C ARG A 79 4.44 -22.93 -43.02
N TRP A 80 3.55 -23.91 -43.23
CA TRP A 80 3.15 -24.85 -42.18
C TRP A 80 4.34 -25.66 -41.64
N GLU A 81 5.22 -26.15 -42.52
CA GLU A 81 6.42 -26.89 -42.11
C GLU A 81 7.34 -26.06 -41.19
N LEU A 82 7.39 -24.74 -41.42
CA LEU A 82 8.17 -23.81 -40.62
C LEU A 82 7.53 -23.51 -39.25
N ILE A 83 6.21 -23.28 -39.21
CA ILE A 83 5.52 -22.77 -38.00
C ILE A 83 4.89 -23.86 -37.14
N ARG A 84 4.74 -25.10 -37.63
CA ARG A 84 4.09 -26.19 -36.87
C ARG A 84 4.84 -26.46 -35.56
N GLY A 85 4.09 -26.59 -34.47
CA GLY A 85 4.66 -26.78 -33.13
C GLY A 85 5.26 -25.52 -32.49
N SER A 86 5.16 -24.36 -33.14
CA SER A 86 5.56 -23.06 -32.57
C SER A 86 4.34 -22.22 -32.18
N PHE A 87 4.59 -21.14 -31.43
CA PHE A 87 3.55 -20.17 -31.06
C PHE A 87 3.00 -19.38 -32.25
N LEU A 88 3.68 -19.41 -33.42
CA LEU A 88 3.23 -18.79 -34.67
C LEU A 88 2.19 -19.63 -35.43
N SER A 89 1.87 -20.83 -34.93
CA SER A 89 0.89 -21.72 -35.55
C SER A 89 -0.48 -21.05 -35.74
N TYR A 90 -1.23 -21.48 -36.76
CA TYR A 90 -2.50 -20.85 -37.16
C TYR A 90 -3.50 -20.71 -36.01
N THR A 91 -3.64 -21.74 -35.20
CA THR A 91 -4.56 -21.74 -34.04
C THR A 91 -3.96 -21.02 -32.84
N SER A 92 -2.64 -20.88 -32.70
CA SER A 92 -2.04 -20.11 -31.59
C SER A 92 -2.14 -18.59 -31.79
N MET A 93 -2.18 -18.12 -33.04
CA MET A 93 -2.31 -16.70 -33.40
C MET A 93 -3.40 -16.48 -34.46
N PRO A 94 -4.66 -16.80 -34.17
CA PRO A 94 -5.74 -16.80 -35.17
C PRO A 94 -6.03 -15.42 -35.76
N ASN A 95 -5.74 -14.36 -35.00
CA ASN A 95 -5.98 -12.97 -35.39
C ASN A 95 -4.78 -12.27 -36.03
N SER A 96 -3.65 -12.95 -36.22
CA SER A 96 -2.50 -12.37 -36.92
C SER A 96 -2.86 -12.10 -38.38
N TYR A 97 -2.48 -10.94 -38.92
CA TYR A 97 -2.76 -10.54 -40.30
C TYR A 97 -2.33 -11.59 -41.32
N ILE A 98 -1.16 -12.19 -41.14
CA ILE A 98 -0.65 -13.24 -42.03
C ILE A 98 -1.50 -14.52 -41.94
N ASN A 99 -1.98 -14.90 -40.76
CA ASN A 99 -2.82 -16.09 -40.57
C ASN A 99 -4.22 -15.88 -41.17
N ARG A 100 -4.78 -14.67 -41.07
CA ARG A 100 -6.03 -14.29 -41.77
C ARG A 100 -5.85 -14.33 -43.29
N CYS A 101 -4.76 -13.77 -43.81
CA CYS A 101 -4.46 -13.83 -45.23
C CYS A 101 -4.27 -15.27 -45.73
N CYS A 102 -3.57 -16.11 -44.96
CA CYS A 102 -3.43 -17.53 -45.30
C CYS A 102 -4.78 -18.26 -45.28
N LEU A 103 -5.66 -17.94 -44.33
CA LEU A 103 -7.02 -18.49 -44.27
C LEU A 103 -7.85 -18.09 -45.49
N MET A 104 -7.74 -16.83 -45.94
CA MET A 104 -8.37 -16.35 -47.18
C MET A 104 -7.85 -17.12 -48.41
N LEU A 105 -6.52 -17.34 -48.49
CA LEU A 105 -5.90 -18.13 -49.55
C LEU A 105 -6.38 -19.59 -49.53
N ALA A 106 -6.49 -20.19 -48.35
CA ALA A 106 -7.01 -21.55 -48.17
C ALA A 106 -8.49 -21.66 -48.56
N ASP A 107 -9.30 -20.64 -48.25
CA ASP A 107 -10.72 -20.57 -48.64
C ASP A 107 -10.87 -20.48 -50.16
N ALA A 108 -10.05 -19.65 -50.82
CA ALA A 108 -10.01 -19.55 -52.28
C ALA A 108 -9.65 -20.89 -52.94
N LEU A 109 -8.68 -21.63 -52.38
CA LEU A 109 -8.34 -22.98 -52.84
C LEU A 109 -9.48 -23.98 -52.62
N HIS A 110 -10.12 -23.94 -51.45
CA HIS A 110 -11.24 -24.81 -51.13
C HIS A 110 -12.43 -24.62 -52.08
N ARG A 111 -12.75 -23.37 -52.46
CA ARG A 111 -13.80 -23.08 -53.45
C ARG A 111 -13.50 -23.67 -54.83
N ILE A 112 -12.23 -23.70 -55.24
CA ILE A 112 -11.81 -24.30 -56.52
C ILE A 112 -11.76 -25.83 -56.42
N LYS A 113 -11.33 -26.37 -55.28
CA LYS A 113 -11.13 -27.81 -55.03
C LYS A 113 -11.81 -28.24 -53.71
N PRO A 114 -13.15 -28.40 -53.68
CA PRO A 114 -13.90 -28.65 -52.45
C PRO A 114 -13.65 -30.03 -51.82
N ALA A 115 -13.02 -30.96 -52.55
CA ALA A 115 -12.67 -32.29 -52.05
C ALA A 115 -11.66 -32.26 -50.87
N LYS A 116 -10.88 -31.20 -50.74
CA LYS A 116 -9.94 -30.99 -49.63
C LYS A 116 -10.47 -29.86 -48.75
N LYS A 117 -10.56 -30.08 -47.44
CA LYS A 117 -11.10 -29.12 -46.48
C LYS A 117 -10.19 -27.89 -46.36
N LYS A 118 -10.78 -26.71 -46.11
CA LYS A 118 -10.06 -25.42 -45.94
C LYS A 118 -8.93 -25.55 -44.92
N MET A 119 -9.19 -26.16 -43.76
CA MET A 119 -8.18 -26.33 -42.71
C MET A 119 -7.01 -27.25 -43.12
N GLN A 120 -7.21 -28.17 -44.07
CA GLN A 120 -6.15 -29.05 -44.57
C GLN A 120 -5.23 -28.36 -45.59
N TYR A 121 -5.65 -27.24 -46.17
CA TYR A 121 -4.77 -26.38 -46.97
C TYR A 121 -3.79 -25.59 -46.09
N LEU A 122 -4.27 -25.10 -44.95
CA LEU A 122 -3.44 -24.43 -43.95
C LEU A 122 -2.51 -25.40 -43.23
N MET A 123 -3.06 -26.53 -42.78
CA MET A 123 -2.37 -27.50 -41.94
C MET A 123 -2.45 -28.89 -42.57
N PRO A 124 -1.61 -29.20 -43.58
CA PRO A 124 -1.62 -30.50 -44.27
C PRO A 124 -1.42 -31.74 -43.38
N THR A 125 -0.97 -31.57 -42.14
CA THR A 125 -0.81 -32.66 -41.16
C THR A 125 -2.13 -33.14 -40.56
N ILE A 126 -3.22 -32.39 -40.72
CA ILE A 126 -4.54 -32.78 -40.21
C ILE A 126 -5.08 -33.97 -41.01
N THR A 127 -5.13 -35.12 -40.37
CA THR A 127 -5.68 -36.37 -40.91
C THR A 127 -7.05 -36.69 -40.34
N HIS A 128 -7.35 -36.17 -39.14
CA HIS A 128 -8.63 -36.33 -38.48
C HIS A 128 -9.51 -35.11 -38.75
N THR A 129 -10.39 -35.24 -39.75
CA THR A 129 -11.49 -34.28 -39.99
C THR A 129 -12.79 -34.91 -39.49
N PHE A 130 -13.64 -34.13 -38.85
CA PHE A 130 -14.98 -34.53 -38.45
C PHE A 130 -15.98 -33.89 -39.40
N ASP A 131 -16.80 -34.69 -40.07
CA ASP A 131 -17.93 -34.22 -40.88
C ASP A 131 -19.21 -34.05 -40.04
N LYS A 132 -19.15 -34.34 -38.73
CA LYS A 132 -20.21 -34.02 -37.76
C LYS A 132 -19.68 -34.14 -36.34
N LEU A 133 -19.88 -33.12 -35.53
CA LEU A 133 -19.81 -33.24 -34.07
C LEU A 133 -21.24 -33.34 -33.57
N ASP A 134 -21.67 -34.52 -33.11
CA ASP A 134 -23.01 -34.72 -32.52
C ASP A 134 -23.28 -33.76 -31.34
N LEU A 135 -22.23 -33.13 -30.79
CA LEU A 135 -22.25 -32.20 -29.68
C LEU A 135 -22.64 -30.75 -30.07
N PHE A 136 -22.50 -30.34 -31.34
CA PHE A 136 -22.71 -28.95 -31.78
C PHE A 136 -23.45 -28.90 -33.14
N PRO A 137 -24.79 -28.86 -33.15
CA PRO A 137 -25.58 -29.04 -34.37
C PRO A 137 -25.50 -27.89 -35.38
N ASP A 138 -25.05 -26.70 -34.98
CA ASP A 138 -25.02 -25.50 -35.83
C ASP A 138 -23.80 -25.42 -36.75
N LYS A 139 -22.79 -26.29 -36.57
CA LYS A 139 -21.59 -26.37 -37.41
C LYS A 139 -21.47 -27.78 -37.98
N GLU A 140 -21.76 -27.94 -39.26
CA GLU A 140 -21.82 -29.23 -39.95
C GLU A 140 -20.43 -29.69 -40.41
N SER A 141 -19.48 -28.77 -40.64
CA SER A 141 -18.13 -29.10 -41.06
C SER A 141 -17.04 -28.38 -40.24
N ILE A 142 -15.84 -28.96 -40.23
CA ILE A 142 -14.65 -28.33 -39.65
C ILE A 142 -14.31 -26.97 -40.30
N ASP A 143 -14.76 -26.77 -41.54
CA ASP A 143 -14.57 -25.52 -42.28
C ASP A 143 -15.52 -24.40 -41.83
N ASP A 144 -16.58 -24.73 -41.07
CA ASP A 144 -17.51 -23.76 -40.45
C ASP A 144 -16.92 -23.12 -39.18
N TYR A 145 -15.76 -23.59 -38.73
CA TYR A 145 -15.04 -23.03 -37.60
C TYR A 145 -14.00 -22.00 -38.07
N GLU A 146 -13.85 -20.94 -37.28
CA GLU A 146 -12.73 -20.01 -37.41
C GLU A 146 -11.49 -20.53 -36.67
N LEU A 147 -10.31 -19.99 -37.02
CA LEU A 147 -9.05 -20.42 -36.41
C LEU A 147 -9.01 -20.19 -34.88
N GLY A 148 -9.70 -19.18 -34.37
CA GLY A 148 -9.76 -18.88 -32.92
C GLY A 148 -10.76 -19.73 -32.14
N GLU A 149 -11.48 -20.60 -32.85
CA GLU A 149 -12.43 -21.54 -32.25
C GLU A 149 -11.87 -22.95 -32.11
N LEU A 150 -10.61 -23.13 -32.53
CA LEU A 150 -9.96 -24.41 -32.68
C LEU A 150 -8.57 -24.36 -32.05
N ILE A 151 -8.20 -25.41 -31.33
CA ILE A 151 -6.79 -25.65 -30.97
C ILE A 151 -6.26 -26.87 -31.71
N LEU A 152 -4.95 -26.91 -31.91
CA LEU A 152 -4.28 -28.08 -32.47
C LEU A 152 -4.02 -29.15 -31.39
N SER A 153 -4.26 -30.42 -31.73
CA SER A 153 -3.84 -31.56 -30.91
C SER A 153 -2.32 -31.57 -30.72
N GLU A 154 -1.84 -32.23 -29.66
CA GLU A 154 -0.39 -32.36 -29.44
C GLU A 154 0.34 -33.05 -30.58
N THR A 155 -0.33 -34.02 -31.20
CA THR A 155 0.15 -34.80 -32.34
C THR A 155 0.10 -34.03 -33.65
N GLY A 156 -0.56 -32.87 -33.70
CA GLY A 156 -0.65 -32.01 -34.89
C GLY A 156 -1.52 -32.57 -36.02
N ASP A 157 -2.30 -33.61 -35.72
CA ASP A 157 -3.07 -34.41 -36.67
C ASP A 157 -4.59 -34.21 -36.56
N ALA A 158 -5.05 -33.48 -35.54
CA ALA A 158 -6.45 -33.22 -35.25
C ALA A 158 -6.66 -31.81 -34.70
N LEU A 159 -7.88 -31.29 -34.84
CA LEU A 159 -8.32 -30.02 -34.26
C LEU A 159 -9.35 -30.27 -33.16
N ILE A 160 -9.27 -29.49 -32.08
CA ILE A 160 -10.16 -29.59 -30.93
C ILE A 160 -10.92 -28.27 -30.82
N PRO A 161 -12.26 -28.29 -30.96
CA PRO A 161 -13.10 -27.11 -30.77
C PRO A 161 -13.09 -26.57 -29.34
N VAL A 162 -13.01 -25.26 -29.20
CA VAL A 162 -12.96 -24.55 -27.90
C VAL A 162 -14.31 -24.62 -27.17
N ASN A 163 -15.43 -24.69 -27.90
CA ASN A 163 -16.77 -24.87 -27.32
C ASN A 163 -16.92 -26.14 -26.49
N ILE A 164 -15.99 -27.10 -26.57
CA ILE A 164 -15.95 -28.26 -25.68
C ILE A 164 -15.88 -27.85 -24.20
N LEU A 165 -15.34 -26.66 -23.91
CA LEU A 165 -15.35 -26.04 -22.58
C LEU A 165 -16.76 -25.80 -22.02
N SER A 166 -17.79 -25.72 -22.88
CA SER A 166 -19.20 -25.64 -22.42
C SER A 166 -19.65 -26.89 -21.67
N PHE A 167 -18.97 -28.04 -21.85
CA PHE A 167 -19.26 -29.26 -21.10
C PHE A 167 -18.65 -29.28 -19.70
N MET A 168 -17.81 -28.29 -19.34
CA MET A 168 -17.26 -28.19 -17.98
C MET A 168 -18.38 -28.01 -16.96
N ALA A 169 -18.27 -28.72 -15.82
CA ALA A 169 -19.16 -28.56 -14.69
C ALA A 169 -18.53 -27.65 -13.64
N ALA A 170 -19.31 -26.71 -13.09
CA ALA A 170 -18.89 -25.92 -11.94
C ALA A 170 -19.01 -26.74 -10.66
N GLY A 171 -18.08 -26.51 -9.73
CA GLY A 171 -18.14 -27.10 -8.40
C GLY A 171 -17.75 -28.58 -8.34
N GLU A 172 -16.95 -29.07 -9.27
CA GLU A 172 -16.25 -30.34 -9.10
C GLU A 172 -15.02 -30.14 -8.21
N THR A 173 -14.65 -31.19 -7.46
CA THR A 173 -13.45 -31.18 -6.60
C THR A 173 -12.13 -31.15 -7.38
N THR A 174 -12.20 -31.36 -8.70
CA THR A 174 -11.08 -31.40 -9.66
C THR A 174 -11.53 -30.76 -10.97
N LEU A 175 -10.59 -30.33 -11.81
CA LEU A 175 -10.88 -29.88 -13.17
C LEU A 175 -11.68 -30.94 -13.94
N PRO A 176 -12.73 -30.55 -14.69
CA PRO A 176 -13.56 -31.48 -15.44
C PRO A 176 -12.75 -32.30 -16.44
N GLN A 177 -13.05 -33.60 -16.51
CA GLN A 177 -12.46 -34.50 -17.49
C GLN A 177 -13.10 -34.25 -18.87
N LEU A 178 -12.40 -33.49 -19.71
CA LEU A 178 -12.83 -33.23 -21.08
C LEU A 178 -12.34 -34.35 -22.02
N TYR A 179 -13.21 -34.76 -22.94
CA TYR A 179 -12.96 -35.88 -23.85
C TYR A 179 -12.59 -35.42 -25.26
N LYS A 180 -11.85 -36.24 -26.01
CA LYS A 180 -11.53 -35.94 -27.40
C LYS A 180 -12.80 -35.96 -28.25
N PRO A 181 -13.06 -34.90 -29.04
CA PRO A 181 -14.32 -34.75 -29.78
C PRO A 181 -14.42 -35.62 -31.05
N TYR A 182 -13.31 -36.23 -31.49
CA TYR A 182 -13.23 -37.05 -32.70
C TYR A 182 -13.04 -38.53 -32.34
N VAL A 183 -14.13 -39.31 -32.38
CA VAL A 183 -14.11 -40.77 -32.20
C VAL A 183 -14.50 -41.44 -33.52
N LYS A 184 -13.65 -42.33 -34.04
CA LYS A 184 -13.81 -42.94 -35.38
C LYS A 184 -14.98 -43.94 -35.46
N SER A 185 -15.48 -44.46 -34.34
CA SER A 185 -16.67 -45.32 -34.28
C SER A 185 -17.31 -45.35 -32.88
N ARG A 186 -18.60 -45.69 -32.75
CA ARG A 186 -19.31 -45.87 -31.46
C ARG A 186 -18.69 -46.93 -30.53
N GLN A 187 -17.71 -47.71 -30.98
CA GLN A 187 -17.03 -48.76 -30.21
C GLN A 187 -15.61 -48.38 -29.76
N ASP A 188 -15.06 -47.24 -30.20
CA ASP A 188 -13.75 -46.79 -29.76
C ASP A 188 -13.87 -46.11 -28.38
N ASN A 189 -13.04 -46.55 -27.42
CA ASN A 189 -12.98 -45.97 -26.08
C ASN A 189 -12.77 -44.46 -26.16
N VAL A 190 -13.68 -43.70 -25.52
CA VAL A 190 -13.61 -42.24 -25.45
C VAL A 190 -12.31 -41.84 -24.72
N SER A 191 -11.37 -41.28 -25.46
CA SER A 191 -10.07 -40.87 -24.91
C SER A 191 -10.17 -39.47 -24.30
N LEU A 192 -9.49 -39.26 -23.17
CA LEU A 192 -9.43 -37.97 -22.49
C LEU A 192 -8.48 -37.02 -23.23
N LEU A 193 -8.79 -35.71 -23.17
CA LEU A 193 -7.82 -34.68 -23.53
C LEU A 193 -6.64 -34.75 -22.56
N SER A 194 -5.42 -34.59 -23.09
CA SER A 194 -4.22 -34.51 -22.26
C SER A 194 -4.30 -33.28 -21.33
N GLN A 195 -3.50 -33.27 -20.27
CA GLN A 195 -3.43 -32.10 -19.38
C GLN A 195 -2.96 -30.84 -20.13
N ASP A 196 -2.07 -30.96 -21.11
CA ASP A 196 -1.57 -29.80 -21.84
C ASP A 196 -2.54 -29.36 -22.94
N GLU A 197 -3.32 -30.26 -23.55
CA GLU A 197 -4.48 -29.90 -24.39
C GLU A 197 -5.53 -29.12 -23.59
N GLN A 198 -5.84 -29.58 -22.37
CA GLN A 198 -6.76 -28.88 -21.48
C GLN A 198 -6.24 -27.49 -21.07
N LYS A 199 -4.97 -27.38 -20.68
CA LYS A 199 -4.35 -26.07 -20.37
C LYS A 199 -4.41 -25.14 -21.56
N ARG A 200 -4.07 -25.63 -22.77
CA ARG A 200 -4.13 -24.83 -24.00
C ARG A 200 -5.55 -24.35 -24.28
N LEU A 201 -6.57 -25.20 -24.15
CA LEU A 201 -7.97 -24.80 -24.29
C LEU A 201 -8.36 -23.66 -23.35
N LEU A 202 -7.96 -23.76 -22.06
CA LEU A 202 -8.31 -22.77 -21.05
C LEU A 202 -7.66 -21.42 -21.32
N VAL A 203 -6.44 -21.37 -21.85
CA VAL A 203 -5.74 -20.11 -22.13
C VAL A 203 -5.99 -19.54 -23.51
N HIS A 204 -6.53 -20.33 -24.44
CA HIS A 204 -6.72 -19.94 -25.85
C HIS A 204 -7.78 -18.85 -26.04
N ASN A 205 -8.76 -18.74 -25.13
CA ASN A 205 -9.83 -17.74 -25.22
C ASN A 205 -10.10 -17.06 -23.85
N PRO A 206 -10.30 -15.73 -23.80
CA PRO A 206 -10.67 -15.00 -22.57
C PRO A 206 -11.86 -15.58 -21.80
N LEU A 207 -12.88 -16.09 -22.49
CA LEU A 207 -14.03 -16.75 -21.86
C LEU A 207 -13.61 -18.05 -21.16
N GLY A 208 -12.73 -18.84 -21.80
CA GLY A 208 -12.15 -20.04 -21.21
C GLY A 208 -11.31 -19.73 -19.97
N GLN A 209 -10.50 -18.65 -20.02
CA GLN A 209 -9.70 -18.19 -18.90
C GLN A 209 -10.58 -17.72 -17.73
N ARG A 210 -11.63 -16.94 -18.01
CA ARG A 210 -12.57 -16.49 -16.97
C ARG A 210 -13.34 -17.67 -16.37
N MET A 211 -13.79 -18.63 -17.19
CA MET A 211 -14.44 -19.85 -16.70
C MET A 211 -13.52 -20.67 -15.81
N HIS A 212 -12.24 -20.81 -16.17
CA HIS A 212 -11.25 -21.48 -15.34
C HIS A 212 -11.12 -20.79 -13.98
N LYS A 213 -10.94 -19.47 -13.99
CA LYS A 213 -10.82 -18.66 -12.78
C LYS A 213 -12.09 -18.71 -11.93
N LEU A 214 -13.28 -18.70 -12.54
CA LEU A 214 -14.55 -18.86 -11.86
C LEU A 214 -14.65 -20.23 -11.19
N ILE A 215 -14.20 -21.30 -11.84
CA ILE A 215 -14.13 -22.63 -11.22
C ILE A 215 -13.22 -22.58 -10.00
N GLU A 216 -12.04 -21.96 -10.09
CA GLU A 216 -11.14 -21.80 -8.94
C GLU A 216 -11.77 -20.97 -7.81
N GLU A 217 -12.42 -19.84 -8.14
CA GLU A 217 -13.12 -18.97 -7.19
C GLU A 217 -14.27 -19.71 -6.49
N ILE A 218 -15.05 -20.51 -7.24
CA ILE A 218 -16.12 -21.36 -6.70
C ILE A 218 -15.55 -22.45 -5.79
N ILE A 219 -14.47 -23.13 -6.20
CA ILE A 219 -13.81 -24.16 -5.39
C ILE A 219 -13.27 -23.55 -4.10
N VAL A 220 -12.62 -22.39 -4.17
CA VAL A 220 -12.09 -21.69 -2.99
C VAL A 220 -13.23 -21.23 -2.08
N ALA A 221 -14.31 -20.68 -2.64
CA ALA A 221 -15.48 -20.26 -1.88
C ALA A 221 -16.13 -21.44 -1.16
N LYS A 222 -16.35 -22.56 -1.86
CA LYS A 222 -16.90 -23.80 -1.28
C LYS A 222 -15.97 -24.44 -0.25
N THR A 223 -14.67 -24.41 -0.50
CA THR A 223 -13.66 -24.97 0.42
C THR A 223 -13.50 -24.12 1.68
N LYS A 224 -13.55 -22.80 1.60
CA LYS A 224 -13.45 -21.93 2.79
C LYS A 224 -14.77 -21.81 3.56
N ASN A 225 -15.87 -22.30 2.99
CA ASN A 225 -17.18 -22.27 3.62
C ASN A 225 -17.25 -23.24 4.81
N ILE A 226 -17.59 -22.71 5.98
CA ILE A 226 -17.70 -23.46 7.24
C ILE A 226 -19.05 -24.15 7.43
N SER A 227 -20.00 -23.94 6.52
CA SER A 227 -21.29 -24.61 6.50
C SER A 227 -21.16 -26.12 6.28
N ILE A 228 -22.28 -26.83 6.51
CA ILE A 228 -22.37 -28.27 6.26
C ILE A 228 -22.04 -28.58 4.80
N GLY A 229 -22.50 -27.75 3.86
CA GLY A 229 -22.20 -27.86 2.44
C GLY A 229 -20.70 -27.74 2.14
N GLY A 230 -20.02 -26.75 2.73
CA GLY A 230 -18.57 -26.57 2.56
C GLY A 230 -17.75 -27.71 3.17
N LYS A 231 -18.16 -28.22 4.33
CA LYS A 231 -17.51 -29.36 5.00
C LYS A 231 -17.74 -30.68 4.27
N LEU A 232 -18.93 -30.91 3.73
CA LEU A 232 -19.19 -32.04 2.84
C LEU A 232 -18.38 -31.94 1.54
N PHE A 233 -18.22 -30.74 0.98
CA PHE A 233 -17.39 -30.51 -0.20
C PHE A 233 -15.92 -30.89 0.05
N GLN A 234 -15.37 -30.49 1.21
CA GLN A 234 -14.02 -30.91 1.65
C GLN A 234 -13.91 -32.44 1.78
N LEU A 235 -14.90 -33.08 2.41
CA LEU A 235 -14.96 -34.53 2.59
C LEU A 235 -14.97 -35.27 1.24
N ILE A 236 -15.83 -34.86 0.29
CA ILE A 236 -15.89 -35.46 -1.05
C ILE A 236 -14.52 -35.42 -1.74
N GLY A 237 -13.83 -34.28 -1.65
CA GLY A 237 -12.48 -34.15 -2.22
C GLY A 237 -11.47 -35.10 -1.58
N ALA A 238 -11.54 -35.27 -0.26
CA ALA A 238 -10.69 -36.19 0.49
C ALA A 238 -10.98 -37.67 0.15
N LEU A 239 -12.26 -38.05 0.04
CA LEU A 239 -12.69 -39.39 -0.35
C LEU A 239 -12.18 -39.75 -1.77
N ARG A 240 -12.25 -38.82 -2.71
CA ARG A 240 -11.76 -39.01 -4.09
C ARG A 240 -10.25 -39.17 -4.17
N ARG A 241 -9.49 -38.36 -3.42
CA ARG A 241 -8.01 -38.50 -3.35
C ARG A 241 -7.59 -39.84 -2.72
N GLY A 242 -8.30 -40.28 -1.67
CA GLY A 242 -8.03 -41.55 -1.00
C GLY A 242 -8.55 -42.80 -1.73
N GLY A 243 -9.33 -42.67 -2.81
CA GLY A 243 -9.91 -43.80 -3.57
C GLY A 243 -9.00 -44.40 -4.64
N GLN A 244 -7.94 -43.71 -5.06
CA GLN A 244 -7.16 -44.05 -6.26
C GLN A 244 -6.24 -45.30 -6.19
N LYS A 245 -6.30 -46.12 -5.12
CA LYS A 245 -5.37 -47.28 -4.94
C LYS A 245 -6.00 -48.67 -4.86
N GLY A 246 -7.26 -48.86 -5.25
CA GLY A 246 -7.83 -50.21 -5.35
C GLY A 246 -8.88 -50.29 -6.43
N GLY A 247 -8.65 -51.12 -7.46
CA GLY A 247 -9.65 -51.45 -8.47
C GLY A 247 -10.98 -51.90 -7.85
N HIS A 248 -12.05 -51.77 -8.65
CA HIS A 248 -13.44 -52.09 -8.32
C HIS A 248 -13.62 -53.00 -7.08
N GLY A 249 -14.02 -52.41 -5.95
CA GLY A 249 -14.36 -53.17 -4.72
C GLY A 249 -13.72 -52.74 -3.41
N GLY A 250 -13.17 -51.52 -3.30
CA GLY A 250 -12.59 -51.04 -2.03
C GLY A 250 -13.63 -50.73 -0.95
N THR A 251 -13.88 -51.65 -0.02
CA THR A 251 -14.69 -51.41 1.19
C THR A 251 -14.07 -50.29 2.05
N GLU A 252 -14.86 -49.53 2.83
CA GLU A 252 -14.39 -48.40 3.68
C GLU A 252 -13.19 -48.72 4.58
N LYS A 253 -12.98 -49.99 4.95
CA LYS A 253 -11.82 -50.44 5.74
C LYS A 253 -10.47 -50.25 5.04
N ASN A 254 -10.46 -49.97 3.73
CA ASN A 254 -9.26 -49.73 2.92
C ASN A 254 -9.21 -48.31 2.32
N ALA A 255 -9.96 -47.36 2.89
CA ALA A 255 -9.89 -45.96 2.48
C ALA A 255 -8.44 -45.44 2.61
N GLY A 256 -7.93 -44.79 1.55
CA GLY A 256 -6.58 -44.23 1.56
C GLY A 256 -6.39 -43.18 2.68
N PRO A 257 -5.13 -42.84 3.03
CA PRO A 257 -4.83 -41.93 4.14
C PRO A 257 -5.57 -40.59 4.04
N ASP A 258 -5.68 -40.02 2.84
CA ASP A 258 -6.42 -38.77 2.59
C ASP A 258 -7.91 -38.89 2.90
N ALA A 259 -8.53 -40.01 2.54
CA ALA A 259 -9.94 -40.27 2.83
C ALA A 259 -10.17 -40.43 4.34
N ASN A 260 -9.28 -41.12 5.06
CA ASN A 260 -9.38 -41.26 6.52
C ASN A 260 -9.24 -39.93 7.26
N ILE A 261 -8.33 -39.06 6.81
CA ILE A 261 -8.16 -37.70 7.36
C ILE A 261 -9.45 -36.90 7.14
N GLY A 262 -9.97 -36.87 5.90
CA GLY A 262 -11.18 -36.13 5.57
C GLY A 262 -12.41 -36.64 6.33
N ILE A 263 -12.58 -37.96 6.48
CA ILE A 263 -13.65 -38.56 7.29
C ILE A 263 -13.53 -38.09 8.74
N ASN A 264 -12.34 -38.18 9.34
CA ASN A 264 -12.16 -37.77 10.75
C ASN A 264 -12.43 -36.29 10.99
N GLU A 265 -11.95 -35.42 10.11
CA GLU A 265 -12.20 -33.97 10.17
C GLU A 265 -13.68 -33.66 10.03
N PHE A 266 -14.36 -34.27 9.07
CA PHE A 266 -15.79 -34.10 8.89
C PHE A 266 -16.59 -34.63 10.08
N MET A 267 -16.24 -35.79 10.63
CA MET A 267 -16.92 -36.38 11.78
C MET A 267 -16.72 -35.54 13.06
N SER A 268 -15.55 -34.92 13.23
CA SER A 268 -15.32 -33.97 14.32
C SER A 268 -16.23 -32.75 14.18
N TYR A 269 -16.32 -32.19 12.97
CA TYR A 269 -17.25 -31.11 12.65
C TYR A 269 -18.71 -31.51 12.87
N TRP A 270 -19.15 -32.66 12.34
CA TRP A 270 -20.53 -33.14 12.47
C TRP A 270 -20.95 -33.36 13.93
N ARG A 271 -20.04 -33.80 14.80
CA ARG A 271 -20.30 -33.92 16.24
C ARG A 271 -20.41 -32.58 16.94
N SER A 272 -19.71 -31.55 16.45
CA SER A 272 -19.73 -30.19 16.99
C SER A 272 -20.98 -29.38 16.65
N LEU A 273 -21.72 -29.79 15.60
CA LEU A 273 -23.01 -29.18 15.24
C LEU A 273 -24.06 -29.40 16.32
N ASP A 274 -24.99 -28.45 16.45
CA ASP A 274 -26.11 -28.59 17.35
C ASP A 274 -27.12 -29.65 16.85
N GLU A 275 -28.06 -30.02 17.71
CA GLU A 275 -29.02 -31.08 17.40
C GLU A 275 -30.03 -30.66 16.33
N GLU A 276 -30.36 -29.38 16.25
CA GLU A 276 -31.31 -28.83 15.29
C GLU A 276 -30.75 -28.83 13.86
N GLU A 277 -29.47 -28.50 13.71
CA GLU A 277 -28.74 -28.50 12.43
C GLU A 277 -28.56 -29.91 11.88
N ARG A 278 -28.18 -30.86 12.74
CA ARG A 278 -28.10 -32.26 12.35
C ARG A 278 -29.47 -32.79 11.94
N ALA A 279 -30.53 -32.44 12.67
CA ALA A 279 -31.89 -32.86 12.34
C ALA A 279 -32.37 -32.29 10.99
N LYS A 280 -31.95 -31.06 10.64
CA LYS A 280 -32.25 -30.43 9.33
C LYS A 280 -31.47 -31.05 8.18
N ALA A 281 -30.17 -31.31 8.35
CA ALA A 281 -29.31 -31.82 7.27
C ALA A 281 -29.40 -33.34 7.07
N SER A 282 -29.56 -34.12 8.14
CA SER A 282 -29.57 -35.58 8.09
C SER A 282 -30.54 -36.22 7.08
N PRO A 283 -31.80 -35.74 6.90
CA PRO A 283 -32.74 -36.35 5.97
C PRO A 283 -32.56 -35.95 4.49
N MET A 284 -31.66 -35.00 4.19
CA MET A 284 -31.46 -34.52 2.81
C MET A 284 -30.89 -35.63 1.92
N ARG A 285 -31.39 -35.72 0.68
CA ARG A 285 -31.02 -36.73 -0.32
C ARG A 285 -31.05 -36.13 -1.74
N SER A 286 -30.48 -36.83 -2.71
CA SER A 286 -30.56 -36.46 -4.13
C SER A 286 -31.88 -36.94 -4.75
N ASN A 287 -32.38 -36.20 -5.74
CA ASN A 287 -33.55 -36.56 -6.54
C ASN A 287 -33.20 -37.40 -7.78
N ARG A 288 -31.91 -37.65 -8.04
CA ARG A 288 -31.42 -38.37 -9.24
C ARG A 288 -31.50 -39.88 -9.03
N MET A 289 -32.15 -40.60 -9.95
CA MET A 289 -32.50 -42.03 -9.80
C MET A 289 -31.34 -43.05 -9.89
N HIS A 290 -30.11 -42.62 -10.19
CA HIS A 290 -29.03 -43.55 -10.61
C HIS A 290 -28.13 -44.09 -9.49
N TYR A 291 -28.21 -43.55 -8.27
CA TYR A 291 -27.44 -44.04 -7.13
C TYR A 291 -28.36 -44.19 -5.90
N THR A 292 -27.96 -45.09 -4.99
CA THR A 292 -28.70 -45.44 -3.77
C THR A 292 -29.32 -44.20 -3.13
N GLN A 293 -30.63 -44.25 -2.84
CA GLN A 293 -31.42 -43.13 -2.29
C GLN A 293 -31.02 -42.76 -0.85
N LYS A 294 -29.71 -42.75 -0.56
CA LYS A 294 -29.16 -42.54 0.76
C LYS A 294 -29.29 -41.08 1.16
N THR A 295 -29.63 -40.88 2.42
CA THR A 295 -29.59 -39.56 3.06
C THR A 295 -28.18 -39.22 3.52
N ILE A 296 -27.92 -37.94 3.83
CA ILE A 296 -26.65 -37.52 4.45
C ILE A 296 -26.38 -38.34 5.71
N GLY A 297 -27.39 -38.55 6.56
CA GLY A 297 -27.25 -39.33 7.78
C GLY A 297 -26.85 -40.80 7.54
N GLU A 298 -27.43 -41.43 6.51
CA GLU A 298 -27.09 -42.81 6.15
C GLU A 298 -25.66 -42.92 5.62
N VAL A 299 -25.21 -41.98 4.79
CA VAL A 299 -23.81 -41.95 4.31
C VAL A 299 -22.83 -41.70 5.46
N ILE A 300 -23.19 -40.84 6.43
CA ILE A 300 -22.38 -40.61 7.63
C ILE A 300 -22.31 -41.87 8.51
N ASN A 301 -23.41 -42.61 8.65
CA ASN A 301 -23.42 -43.84 9.43
C ASN A 301 -22.52 -44.92 8.82
N VAL A 302 -22.50 -45.00 7.49
CA VAL A 302 -21.59 -45.84 6.71
C VAL A 302 -20.13 -45.38 6.94
N LEU A 303 -19.80 -44.11 6.63
CA LEU A 303 -18.44 -43.56 6.80
C LEU A 303 -17.89 -43.58 8.23
N SER A 304 -18.76 -43.58 9.24
CA SER A 304 -18.38 -43.67 10.67
C SER A 304 -18.22 -45.12 11.16
N GLY A 305 -18.56 -46.11 10.34
CA GLY A 305 -18.54 -47.53 10.67
C GLY A 305 -19.63 -47.96 11.66
N THR A 306 -20.64 -47.11 11.88
CA THR A 306 -21.77 -47.37 12.78
C THR A 306 -22.83 -48.25 12.13
N ASP A 307 -23.03 -48.11 10.81
CA ASP A 307 -23.82 -49.03 10.01
C ASP A 307 -22.90 -49.96 9.19
N LYS A 308 -22.99 -51.27 9.46
CA LYS A 308 -22.20 -52.32 8.79
C LYS A 308 -22.98 -53.06 7.72
N THR A 309 -24.22 -52.66 7.45
CA THR A 309 -25.12 -53.36 6.53
C THR A 309 -24.87 -53.01 5.06
N PHE A 310 -24.30 -51.83 4.78
CA PHE A 310 -23.93 -51.37 3.44
C PHE A 310 -22.41 -51.29 3.27
N ILE A 311 -21.88 -51.83 2.17
CA ILE A 311 -20.45 -51.84 1.85
C ILE A 311 -20.24 -51.08 0.54
N ASP A 312 -20.45 -49.77 0.56
CA ASP A 312 -20.14 -48.92 -0.60
C ASP A 312 -18.68 -48.45 -0.51
N CYS A 313 -18.00 -48.38 -1.66
CA CYS A 313 -16.64 -47.84 -1.67
C CYS A 313 -16.63 -46.32 -1.46
N VAL A 314 -15.48 -45.78 -1.03
CA VAL A 314 -15.32 -44.33 -0.78
C VAL A 314 -15.67 -43.47 -1.98
N GLU A 315 -15.48 -43.98 -3.20
CA GLU A 315 -15.85 -43.30 -4.43
C GLU A 315 -17.37 -43.27 -4.66
N VAL A 316 -18.07 -44.36 -4.36
CA VAL A 316 -19.54 -44.41 -4.41
C VAL A 316 -20.14 -43.44 -3.39
N ASN A 317 -19.63 -43.44 -2.16
CA ASN A 317 -20.06 -42.49 -1.13
C ASN A 317 -19.76 -41.03 -1.52
N ALA A 318 -18.60 -40.75 -2.13
CA ALA A 318 -18.28 -39.42 -2.65
C ALA A 318 -19.25 -38.97 -3.75
N ASN A 319 -19.63 -39.87 -4.67
CA ASN A 319 -20.58 -39.57 -5.74
C ASN A 319 -21.99 -39.34 -5.20
N VAL A 320 -22.43 -40.12 -4.20
CA VAL A 320 -23.71 -39.91 -3.52
C VAL A 320 -23.74 -38.53 -2.84
N LEU A 321 -22.72 -38.20 -2.04
CA LEU A 321 -22.65 -36.90 -1.36
C LEU A 321 -22.58 -35.73 -2.35
N GLU A 322 -21.88 -35.88 -3.46
CA GLU A 322 -21.84 -34.84 -4.50
C GLU A 322 -23.21 -34.63 -5.14
N CYS A 323 -23.96 -35.69 -5.41
CA CYS A 323 -25.33 -35.58 -5.92
C CYS A 323 -26.25 -34.89 -4.92
N ILE A 324 -26.11 -35.20 -3.62
CA ILE A 324 -26.88 -34.55 -2.56
C ILE A 324 -26.55 -33.05 -2.50
N LEU A 325 -25.27 -32.66 -2.54
CA LEU A 325 -24.87 -31.26 -2.55
C LEU A 325 -25.37 -30.49 -3.78
N LYS A 326 -25.40 -31.15 -4.95
CA LYS A 326 -25.90 -30.54 -6.20
C LYS A 326 -27.40 -30.24 -6.12
N ASP A 327 -28.18 -31.12 -5.49
CA ASP A 327 -29.63 -30.97 -5.42
C ASP A 327 -30.11 -30.15 -4.20
N ASN A 328 -29.25 -29.98 -3.19
CA ASN A 328 -29.58 -29.28 -1.93
C ASN A 328 -28.59 -28.12 -1.68
N SER A 329 -28.63 -27.10 -2.55
CA SER A 329 -27.70 -25.96 -2.50
C SER A 329 -27.78 -25.15 -1.20
N GLU A 330 -28.90 -25.22 -0.48
CA GLU A 330 -29.11 -24.59 0.83
C GLU A 330 -28.15 -25.08 1.93
N LEU A 331 -27.51 -26.24 1.73
CA LEU A 331 -26.49 -26.75 2.63
C LEU A 331 -25.27 -25.81 2.74
N TYR A 332 -24.99 -25.01 1.71
CA TYR A 332 -23.92 -24.00 1.76
C TYR A 332 -24.27 -22.76 2.61
N ASP A 333 -25.53 -22.63 3.03
CA ASP A 333 -26.06 -21.45 3.73
C ASP A 333 -26.30 -21.72 5.21
N MET A 334 -26.33 -22.99 5.62
CA MET A 334 -26.44 -23.38 7.02
C MET A 334 -25.18 -22.89 7.77
N HIS A 335 -25.30 -21.73 8.42
CA HIS A 335 -24.30 -20.95 9.19
C HIS A 335 -23.57 -19.76 8.55
N THR A 336 -23.84 -19.39 7.30
CA THR A 336 -23.18 -18.20 6.72
C THR A 336 -24.06 -17.47 5.71
N ASN A 337 -23.89 -16.14 5.60
CA ASN A 337 -24.50 -15.30 4.54
C ASN A 337 -23.87 -15.54 3.14
N SER A 338 -23.33 -16.74 2.86
CA SER A 338 -22.55 -17.05 1.64
C SER A 338 -23.41 -17.35 0.40
N ARG A 339 -24.73 -17.48 0.56
CA ARG A 339 -25.69 -17.83 -0.50
C ARG A 339 -25.58 -16.93 -1.72
N SER A 340 -25.48 -15.63 -1.50
CA SER A 340 -25.45 -14.63 -2.57
C SER A 340 -24.17 -14.69 -3.39
N TYR A 341 -23.04 -15.08 -2.78
CA TYR A 341 -21.74 -15.07 -3.44
C TYR A 341 -21.49 -16.33 -4.28
N ILE A 342 -21.74 -17.53 -3.73
CA ILE A 342 -21.54 -18.78 -4.48
C ILE A 342 -22.54 -18.89 -5.64
N LEU A 343 -23.81 -18.52 -5.42
CA LEU A 343 -24.82 -18.51 -6.50
C LEU A 343 -24.50 -17.47 -7.58
N ALA A 344 -23.96 -16.30 -7.22
CA ALA A 344 -23.55 -15.31 -8.22
C ALA A 344 -22.41 -15.83 -9.10
N LEU A 345 -21.40 -16.49 -8.51
CA LEU A 345 -20.30 -17.10 -9.27
C LEU A 345 -20.78 -18.26 -10.15
N GLU A 346 -21.70 -19.09 -9.66
CA GLU A 346 -22.27 -20.21 -10.43
C GLU A 346 -23.20 -19.72 -11.56
N ASP A 347 -23.96 -18.65 -11.35
CA ASP A 347 -24.77 -18.02 -12.40
C ASP A 347 -23.89 -17.39 -13.47
N GLU A 348 -22.84 -16.66 -13.07
CA GLU A 348 -21.84 -16.11 -13.98
C GLU A 348 -21.19 -17.22 -14.82
N PHE A 349 -20.78 -18.33 -14.19
CA PHE A 349 -20.23 -19.49 -14.90
C PHE A 349 -21.23 -20.10 -15.89
N LYS A 350 -22.51 -20.21 -15.53
CA LYS A 350 -23.57 -20.71 -16.41
C LYS A 350 -23.79 -19.80 -17.62
N GLN A 351 -23.72 -18.48 -17.44
CA GLN A 351 -23.79 -17.53 -18.53
C GLN A 351 -22.63 -17.71 -19.52
N TYR A 352 -21.41 -17.92 -19.04
CA TYR A 352 -20.26 -18.22 -19.90
C TYR A 352 -20.37 -19.55 -20.65
N LYS A 353 -20.94 -20.59 -20.01
CA LYS A 353 -21.26 -21.86 -20.69
C LYS A 353 -22.22 -21.66 -21.86
N ILE A 354 -23.28 -20.88 -21.67
CA ILE A 354 -24.26 -20.58 -22.73
C ILE A 354 -23.58 -19.82 -23.87
N LYS A 355 -22.74 -18.83 -23.56
CA LYS A 355 -21.96 -18.09 -24.56
C LYS A 355 -21.08 -19.04 -25.41
N LEU A 356 -20.32 -19.93 -24.78
CA LEU A 356 -19.48 -20.89 -25.51
C LEU A 356 -20.29 -21.93 -26.31
N ALA A 357 -21.42 -22.40 -25.78
CA ALA A 357 -22.28 -23.35 -26.47
C ALA A 357 -22.89 -22.75 -27.75
N ASN A 358 -23.22 -21.46 -27.71
CA ASN A 358 -23.75 -20.71 -28.85
C ASN A 358 -22.66 -20.25 -29.84
N GLY A 359 -21.43 -20.78 -29.74
CA GLY A 359 -20.35 -20.43 -30.65
C GLY A 359 -19.78 -19.03 -30.44
N VAL A 360 -20.09 -18.34 -29.33
CA VAL A 360 -19.49 -17.05 -28.98
C VAL A 360 -18.09 -17.32 -28.45
N ILE A 361 -17.16 -17.66 -29.34
CA ILE A 361 -15.79 -18.04 -29.01
C ILE A 361 -14.87 -16.95 -29.55
N GLY A 362 -14.76 -15.84 -28.80
CA GLY A 362 -13.60 -14.96 -28.95
C GLY A 362 -13.41 -14.32 -30.33
N SER A 363 -14.49 -13.92 -30.97
CA SER A 363 -14.55 -12.58 -31.51
C SER A 363 -15.92 -12.05 -31.12
N ASP A 364 -17.03 -12.75 -31.33
CA ASP A 364 -18.41 -12.25 -31.17
C ASP A 364 -18.87 -11.63 -29.84
N THR A 365 -18.22 -11.72 -28.67
CA THR A 365 -18.56 -10.74 -27.61
C THR A 365 -17.84 -9.44 -27.86
N LEU A 366 -16.57 -9.56 -28.22
CA LEU A 366 -15.72 -8.48 -28.69
C LEU A 366 -16.10 -8.01 -30.09
N GLN A 367 -16.80 -8.76 -30.96
CA GLN A 367 -17.16 -8.58 -32.37
C GLN A 367 -18.68 -8.49 -32.54
N LEU A 368 -19.51 -8.83 -31.58
CA LEU A 368 -20.87 -8.25 -31.51
C LEU A 368 -20.78 -6.88 -30.83
N LEU A 369 -19.95 -6.69 -29.78
CA LEU A 369 -19.59 -5.34 -29.33
C LEU A 369 -18.74 -4.61 -30.37
N THR A 370 -17.73 -5.22 -31.01
CA THR A 370 -16.96 -4.52 -32.05
C THR A 370 -17.66 -4.47 -33.39
N THR A 371 -18.60 -5.31 -33.82
CA THR A 371 -19.33 -5.07 -35.08
C THR A 371 -20.45 -4.05 -34.85
N GLN A 372 -21.12 -4.05 -33.68
CA GLN A 372 -22.03 -2.95 -33.32
C GLN A 372 -21.30 -1.64 -32.96
N LEU A 373 -20.02 -1.68 -32.51
CA LEU A 373 -19.17 -0.48 -32.36
C LEU A 373 -18.38 -0.10 -33.63
N PHE A 374 -18.04 -1.03 -34.53
CA PHE A 374 -17.23 -0.79 -35.75
C PHE A 374 -18.09 -0.37 -36.93
N GLU A 375 -19.39 -0.70 -36.96
CA GLU A 375 -20.35 0.04 -37.80
C GLU A 375 -20.38 1.54 -37.42
N HIS A 376 -19.70 1.91 -36.34
CA HIS A 376 -19.58 3.26 -35.78
C HIS A 376 -18.13 3.65 -35.41
N ILE A 377 -17.08 3.06 -36.02
CA ILE A 377 -15.70 3.49 -35.72
C ILE A 377 -15.45 4.98 -36.05
N ASP A 378 -16.16 5.49 -37.05
CA ASP A 378 -16.18 6.93 -37.37
C ASP A 378 -16.84 7.79 -36.28
N LEU A 379 -17.68 7.22 -35.39
CA LEU A 379 -18.24 7.93 -34.23
C LEU A 379 -17.23 8.11 -33.10
N PHE A 380 -16.24 7.22 -32.96
CA PHE A 380 -15.24 7.30 -31.88
C PHE A 380 -13.98 8.06 -32.29
N GLN A 381 -13.80 8.34 -33.58
CA GLN A 381 -12.75 9.24 -34.04
C GLN A 381 -12.90 10.61 -33.36
N GLY A 382 -11.88 11.01 -32.61
CA GLY A 382 -11.85 12.28 -31.89
C GLY A 382 -12.55 12.28 -30.53
N MET A 383 -13.18 11.17 -30.10
CA MET A 383 -13.69 11.04 -28.74
C MET A 383 -12.57 10.71 -27.75
N ASN A 384 -12.48 11.41 -26.65
CA ASN A 384 -11.61 11.04 -25.53
C ASN A 384 -12.29 10.00 -24.61
N VAL A 385 -11.51 9.39 -23.71
CA VAL A 385 -11.99 8.34 -22.79
C VAL A 385 -13.20 8.81 -21.96
N ILE A 386 -13.24 10.08 -21.52
CA ILE A 386 -14.37 10.62 -20.75
C ILE A 386 -15.65 10.62 -21.59
N GLN A 387 -15.57 11.11 -22.83
CA GLN A 387 -16.69 11.14 -23.78
C GLN A 387 -17.18 9.73 -24.12
N LEU A 388 -16.26 8.77 -24.24
CA LEU A 388 -16.60 7.37 -24.47
C LEU A 388 -17.38 6.77 -23.29
N VAL A 389 -16.95 7.01 -22.03
CA VAL A 389 -17.71 6.53 -20.87
C VAL A 389 -19.08 7.21 -20.76
N GLU A 390 -19.17 8.52 -21.05
CA GLU A 390 -20.46 9.21 -21.09
C GLU A 390 -21.39 8.69 -22.19
N PHE A 391 -20.84 8.36 -23.35
CA PHE A 391 -21.57 7.70 -24.43
C PHE A 391 -22.09 6.35 -23.96
N CYS A 392 -21.25 5.51 -23.35
CA CYS A 392 -21.66 4.21 -22.83
C CYS A 392 -22.78 4.34 -21.79
N ARG A 393 -22.69 5.34 -20.91
CA ARG A 393 -23.73 5.66 -19.94
C ARG A 393 -25.03 6.09 -20.59
N LYS A 394 -24.98 6.97 -21.61
CA LYS A 394 -26.18 7.41 -22.36
C LYS A 394 -26.88 6.25 -23.07
N LYS A 395 -26.09 5.28 -23.55
CA LYS A 395 -26.58 4.04 -24.18
C LYS A 395 -27.01 2.96 -23.19
N LYS A 396 -26.83 3.20 -21.88
CA LYS A 396 -27.15 2.28 -20.78
C LYS A 396 -26.41 0.93 -20.88
N TYR A 397 -25.17 0.93 -21.34
CA TYR A 397 -24.33 -0.27 -21.26
C TYR A 397 -24.04 -0.61 -19.79
N GLU A 398 -23.89 -1.91 -19.51
CA GLU A 398 -23.52 -2.36 -18.17
C GLU A 398 -22.08 -1.97 -17.83
N HIS A 399 -21.73 -2.03 -16.55
CA HIS A 399 -20.41 -1.63 -16.07
C HIS A 399 -19.29 -2.46 -16.72
N LEU A 400 -19.46 -3.77 -16.81
CA LEU A 400 -18.49 -4.67 -17.42
C LEU A 400 -18.34 -4.41 -18.93
N ASP A 401 -19.45 -4.18 -19.64
CA ASP A 401 -19.42 -3.82 -21.06
C ASP A 401 -18.68 -2.50 -21.29
N THR A 402 -18.91 -1.53 -20.41
CA THR A 402 -18.21 -0.24 -20.44
C THR A 402 -16.71 -0.42 -20.25
N LEU A 403 -16.29 -1.25 -19.30
CA LEU A 403 -14.86 -1.57 -19.09
C LEU A 403 -14.24 -2.26 -20.32
N ASN A 404 -14.94 -3.23 -20.92
CA ASN A 404 -14.47 -3.93 -22.12
C ASN A 404 -14.32 -2.98 -23.32
N ILE A 405 -15.28 -2.06 -23.51
CA ILE A 405 -15.21 -1.02 -24.56
C ILE A 405 -13.98 -0.12 -24.33
N LEU A 406 -13.73 0.27 -23.08
CA LEU A 406 -12.59 1.13 -22.74
C LEU A 406 -11.26 0.39 -22.91
N GLU A 407 -11.18 -0.89 -22.55
CA GLU A 407 -9.99 -1.71 -22.74
C GLU A 407 -9.63 -1.81 -24.23
N ASN A 408 -10.63 -2.06 -25.08
CA ASN A 408 -10.44 -2.08 -26.52
C ASN A 408 -10.02 -0.72 -27.07
N TYR A 409 -10.64 0.37 -26.61
CA TYR A 409 -10.25 1.73 -26.99
C TYR A 409 -8.79 2.03 -26.60
N LEU A 410 -8.40 1.72 -25.37
CA LEU A 410 -7.04 1.92 -24.84
C LEU A 410 -5.98 1.08 -25.57
N ASN A 411 -6.38 -0.03 -26.20
CA ASN A 411 -5.52 -0.90 -27.01
C ASN A 411 -5.56 -0.56 -28.52
N SER A 412 -6.48 0.31 -28.96
CA SER A 412 -6.64 0.71 -30.36
C SER A 412 -5.60 1.73 -30.82
N ILE A 413 -5.55 1.98 -32.15
CA ILE A 413 -4.77 3.07 -32.76
C ILE A 413 -5.33 4.47 -32.46
N HIS A 414 -6.57 4.56 -31.97
CA HIS A 414 -7.25 5.82 -31.70
C HIS A 414 -6.91 6.41 -30.33
N CYS A 415 -6.31 5.61 -29.43
CA CYS A 415 -5.80 6.11 -28.16
C CYS A 415 -4.33 6.53 -28.30
N SER A 416 -3.97 7.60 -27.59
CA SER A 416 -2.61 8.12 -27.49
C SER A 416 -2.35 8.67 -26.09
N ALA A 417 -1.09 8.87 -25.73
CA ALA A 417 -0.75 9.56 -24.48
C ALA A 417 -1.39 10.97 -24.43
N ASP A 418 -1.48 11.67 -25.55
CA ASP A 418 -2.14 12.98 -25.64
C ASP A 418 -3.64 12.89 -25.37
N SER A 419 -4.28 11.82 -25.83
CA SER A 419 -5.70 11.55 -25.56
C SER A 419 -5.97 11.30 -24.06
N LEU A 420 -5.03 10.69 -23.34
CA LEU A 420 -5.13 10.49 -21.89
C LEU A 420 -4.82 11.74 -21.07
N LYS A 421 -3.93 12.60 -21.57
CA LYS A 421 -3.58 13.90 -20.96
C LYS A 421 -4.64 14.98 -21.23
N ALA A 422 -5.47 14.82 -22.26
CA ALA A 422 -6.48 15.79 -22.62
C ALA A 422 -7.38 16.14 -21.42
N VAL A 423 -7.58 17.44 -21.21
CA VAL A 423 -8.44 17.97 -20.15
C VAL A 423 -9.81 18.28 -20.74
N HIS A 424 -10.84 17.59 -20.26
CA HIS A 424 -12.24 17.82 -20.63
C HIS A 424 -13.03 18.22 -19.38
N ASP A 425 -13.81 19.30 -19.45
CA ASP A 425 -14.53 19.89 -18.31
C ASP A 425 -13.65 20.10 -17.06
N GLY A 426 -12.37 20.46 -17.30
CA GLY A 426 -11.41 20.67 -16.23
C GLY A 426 -10.92 19.39 -15.56
N GLN A 427 -11.14 18.20 -16.11
CA GLN A 427 -10.56 16.93 -15.64
C GLN A 427 -9.71 16.26 -16.72
N THR A 428 -8.57 15.69 -16.34
CA THR A 428 -7.88 14.68 -17.16
C THR A 428 -8.64 13.36 -17.09
N VAL A 429 -8.38 12.44 -18.03
CA VAL A 429 -9.00 11.11 -18.02
C VAL A 429 -8.81 10.40 -16.67
N LEU A 430 -7.60 10.43 -16.12
CA LEU A 430 -7.27 9.72 -14.89
C LEU A 430 -7.79 10.45 -13.63
N THR A 431 -7.82 11.78 -13.60
CA THR A 431 -8.44 12.54 -12.49
C THR A 431 -9.96 12.39 -12.48
N TRP A 432 -10.59 12.34 -13.66
CA TRP A 432 -12.01 12.01 -13.80
C TRP A 432 -12.31 10.60 -13.29
N ALA A 433 -11.49 9.60 -13.66
CA ALA A 433 -11.63 8.22 -13.19
C ALA A 433 -11.53 8.13 -11.64
N VAL A 434 -10.55 8.83 -11.06
CA VAL A 434 -10.38 8.95 -9.60
C VAL A 434 -11.63 9.53 -8.92
N LEU A 435 -12.26 10.57 -9.50
CA LEU A 435 -13.51 11.12 -8.97
C LEU A 435 -14.70 10.16 -9.12
N LYS A 436 -14.76 9.38 -10.20
CA LYS A 436 -15.83 8.40 -10.40
C LYS A 436 -15.76 7.22 -9.42
N THR A 437 -14.56 6.82 -9.01
CA THR A 437 -14.40 5.83 -7.94
C THR A 437 -15.11 6.28 -6.65
N MET A 438 -15.24 7.59 -6.35
CA MET A 438 -16.03 8.02 -5.17
C MET A 438 -17.52 7.71 -5.29
N ALA A 439 -18.06 7.65 -6.51
CA ALA A 439 -19.48 7.46 -6.74
C ALA A 439 -19.88 5.98 -6.90
N ILE A 440 -18.95 5.13 -7.34
CA ILE A 440 -19.21 3.73 -7.74
C ILE A 440 -18.39 2.74 -6.90
N GLU A 441 -17.42 3.22 -6.11
CA GLU A 441 -16.47 2.41 -5.32
C GLU A 441 -15.69 1.37 -6.14
N ASP A 442 -15.54 1.61 -7.45
CA ASP A 442 -14.80 0.74 -8.35
C ASP A 442 -13.46 1.35 -8.80
N LEU A 443 -12.38 0.60 -8.59
CA LEU A 443 -11.01 0.94 -9.01
C LEU A 443 -10.67 0.45 -10.42
N SER A 444 -11.50 -0.39 -11.02
CA SER A 444 -11.22 -1.12 -12.27
C SER A 444 -10.84 -0.18 -13.40
N LEU A 445 -11.55 0.94 -13.53
CA LEU A 445 -11.23 1.96 -14.53
C LEU A 445 -9.84 2.57 -14.30
N VAL A 446 -9.52 2.94 -13.05
CA VAL A 446 -8.21 3.51 -12.71
C VAL A 446 -7.10 2.50 -13.00
N LYS A 447 -7.28 1.24 -12.57
CA LYS A 447 -6.33 0.15 -12.84
C LYS A 447 -6.12 -0.08 -14.33
N LEU A 448 -7.20 -0.12 -15.10
CA LEU A 448 -7.17 -0.31 -16.56
C LEU A 448 -6.38 0.78 -17.27
N ILE A 449 -6.59 2.05 -16.89
CA ILE A 449 -5.83 3.18 -17.45
C ILE A 449 -4.36 3.07 -17.03
N LEU A 450 -4.06 2.75 -15.77
CA LEU A 450 -2.68 2.62 -15.27
C LEU A 450 -1.89 1.48 -15.94
N THR A 451 -2.56 0.43 -16.43
CA THR A 451 -1.95 -0.69 -17.16
C THR A 451 -1.90 -0.50 -18.68
N SER A 452 -2.48 0.59 -19.21
CA SER A 452 -2.49 0.86 -20.65
C SER A 452 -1.08 1.17 -21.17
N ARG A 453 -0.77 0.71 -22.38
CA ARG A 453 0.50 1.02 -23.08
C ARG A 453 0.76 2.52 -23.30
N TYR A 454 -0.28 3.34 -23.19
CA TYR A 454 -0.21 4.79 -23.37
C TYR A 454 -0.12 5.56 -22.05
N CYS A 455 -0.24 4.88 -20.91
CA CYS A 455 -0.03 5.51 -19.62
C CYS A 455 1.47 5.66 -19.37
N ASP A 456 1.90 6.89 -19.09
CA ASP A 456 3.27 7.21 -18.73
C ASP A 456 3.30 8.15 -17.52
N PHE A 457 4.50 8.55 -17.11
CA PHE A 457 4.65 9.49 -15.98
C PHE A 457 4.04 10.87 -16.27
N ASN A 458 3.94 11.28 -17.55
CA ASN A 458 3.33 12.56 -17.93
C ASN A 458 1.82 12.52 -17.72
N VAL A 459 1.15 11.41 -18.07
CA VAL A 459 -0.28 11.20 -17.80
C VAL A 459 -0.55 11.33 -16.30
N LEU A 460 0.29 10.71 -15.46
CA LEU A 460 0.19 10.81 -13.99
C LEU A 460 0.53 12.20 -13.43
N ALA A 461 1.45 12.93 -14.06
CA ALA A 461 1.83 14.27 -13.64
C ALA A 461 0.87 15.36 -14.16
N THR A 462 -0.01 15.04 -15.11
CA THR A 462 -0.91 16.03 -15.71
C THR A 462 -1.93 16.50 -14.68
N GLN A 463 -1.95 17.81 -14.48
CA GLN A 463 -2.87 18.47 -13.57
C GLN A 463 -4.21 18.73 -14.26
N ASN A 464 -5.30 18.56 -13.52
CA ASN A 464 -6.62 18.96 -13.94
C ASN A 464 -6.82 20.50 -13.81
N GLY A 465 -8.01 21.01 -14.12
CA GLY A 465 -8.35 22.43 -14.02
C GLY A 465 -8.25 23.03 -12.61
N THR A 466 -8.26 22.20 -11.55
CA THR A 466 -8.04 22.62 -10.16
C THR A 466 -6.57 22.52 -9.72
N LYS A 467 -5.66 22.22 -10.66
CA LYS A 467 -4.23 21.95 -10.44
C LYS A 467 -3.93 20.67 -9.65
N ASP A 468 -4.88 19.74 -9.61
CA ASP A 468 -4.71 18.46 -8.93
C ASP A 468 -4.25 17.39 -9.91
N THR A 469 -3.20 16.64 -9.54
CA THR A 469 -2.87 15.38 -10.21
C THR A 469 -3.76 14.26 -9.68
N PRO A 470 -3.86 13.10 -10.38
CA PRO A 470 -4.59 11.94 -9.89
C PRO A 470 -4.21 11.53 -8.46
N LEU A 471 -2.91 11.57 -8.13
CA LEU A 471 -2.41 11.21 -6.80
C LEU A 471 -2.81 12.23 -5.73
N ILE A 472 -2.71 13.53 -6.04
CA ILE A 472 -3.17 14.61 -5.14
C ILE A 472 -4.68 14.48 -4.90
N LEU A 473 -5.45 14.22 -5.97
CA LEU A 473 -6.89 14.07 -5.88
C LEU A 473 -7.26 12.85 -5.04
N ALA A 474 -6.58 11.70 -5.23
CA ALA A 474 -6.72 10.51 -4.39
C ALA A 474 -6.49 10.81 -2.89
N ALA A 475 -5.50 11.64 -2.58
CA ALA A 475 -5.24 12.11 -1.21
C ALA A 475 -6.33 13.07 -0.68
N LYS A 476 -6.90 13.93 -1.53
CA LYS A 476 -8.02 14.83 -1.15
C LYS A 476 -9.31 14.07 -0.86
N ILE A 477 -9.63 13.07 -1.67
CA ILE A 477 -10.82 12.23 -1.52
C ILE A 477 -10.66 11.16 -0.44
N ARG A 478 -9.46 11.04 0.14
CA ARG A 478 -9.18 10.20 1.33
C ARG A 478 -9.29 8.70 1.06
N ASN A 479 -8.88 8.27 -0.13
CA ASN A 479 -8.97 6.87 -0.54
C ASN A 479 -7.58 6.22 -0.57
N ASN A 480 -7.33 5.35 0.40
CA ASN A 480 -6.06 4.60 0.54
C ASN A 480 -5.79 3.69 -0.67
N GLU A 481 -6.81 3.00 -1.19
CA GLU A 481 -6.63 2.07 -2.31
C GLU A 481 -6.23 2.79 -3.59
N LEU A 482 -6.77 3.98 -3.84
CA LEU A 482 -6.36 4.82 -4.98
C LEU A 482 -4.93 5.34 -4.82
N ILE A 483 -4.55 5.79 -3.62
CA ILE A 483 -3.16 6.19 -3.34
C ILE A 483 -2.23 5.01 -3.61
N THR A 484 -2.53 3.84 -3.06
CA THR A 484 -1.75 2.62 -3.28
C THR A 484 -1.67 2.24 -4.76
N ALA A 485 -2.80 2.14 -5.46
CA ALA A 485 -2.82 1.76 -6.87
C ALA A 485 -2.01 2.72 -7.76
N ILE A 486 -2.09 4.03 -7.52
CA ILE A 486 -1.32 5.02 -8.27
C ILE A 486 0.17 4.93 -7.91
N THR A 487 0.52 4.83 -6.62
CA THR A 487 1.93 4.75 -6.17
C THR A 487 2.62 3.44 -6.53
N SER A 488 1.88 2.35 -6.68
CA SER A 488 2.40 1.06 -7.14
C SER A 488 2.54 0.97 -8.67
N SER A 489 2.08 1.96 -9.42
CA SER A 489 2.28 2.00 -10.87
C SER A 489 3.76 2.18 -11.21
N PRO A 490 4.33 1.44 -12.19
CA PRO A 490 5.72 1.62 -12.63
C PRO A 490 5.97 3.02 -13.24
N HIS A 491 4.91 3.77 -13.53
CA HIS A 491 5.00 5.11 -14.09
C HIS A 491 5.03 6.20 -12.99
N CYS A 492 4.80 5.85 -11.72
CA CYS A 492 4.80 6.80 -10.60
C CYS A 492 6.23 7.10 -10.13
N ASN A 493 6.85 8.09 -10.76
CA ASN A 493 8.20 8.54 -10.44
C ASN A 493 8.22 9.77 -9.50
N PHE A 494 9.43 10.24 -9.17
CA PHE A 494 9.62 11.43 -8.32
C PHE A 494 8.89 12.67 -8.86
N SER A 495 8.82 12.87 -10.18
CA SER A 495 8.12 14.00 -10.78
C SER A 495 6.63 13.98 -10.45
N VAL A 496 6.01 12.80 -10.38
CA VAL A 496 4.60 12.62 -9.98
C VAL A 496 4.43 12.86 -8.48
N LEU A 497 5.28 12.23 -7.64
CA LEU A 497 5.21 12.33 -6.19
C LEU A 497 5.43 13.76 -5.67
N SER A 498 6.26 14.52 -6.38
CA SER A 498 6.67 15.88 -6.00
C SER A 498 5.69 16.98 -6.42
N GLN A 499 4.64 16.66 -7.16
CA GLN A 499 3.63 17.63 -7.60
C GLN A 499 2.91 18.26 -6.41
N LEU A 500 2.54 19.53 -6.59
CA LEU A 500 1.86 20.33 -5.58
C LEU A 500 0.52 20.84 -6.12
N ASP A 501 -0.48 20.88 -5.25
CA ASP A 501 -1.77 21.48 -5.56
C ASP A 501 -1.72 23.02 -5.49
N LYS A 502 -2.87 23.66 -5.72
CA LYS A 502 -3.01 25.13 -5.64
C LYS A 502 -2.56 25.74 -4.29
N ASP A 503 -2.68 24.98 -3.20
CA ASP A 503 -2.32 25.40 -1.84
C ASP A 503 -0.86 25.03 -1.51
N GLY A 504 -0.14 24.45 -2.48
CA GLY A 504 1.23 24.00 -2.37
C GLY A 504 1.37 22.64 -1.67
N ASN A 505 0.29 21.91 -1.44
CA ASN A 505 0.35 20.61 -0.77
C ASN A 505 0.70 19.50 -1.76
N SER A 506 1.68 18.67 -1.41
CA SER A 506 1.88 17.39 -2.08
C SER A 506 0.86 16.34 -1.59
N ALA A 507 0.72 15.24 -2.32
CA ALA A 507 -0.13 14.13 -1.90
C ALA A 507 0.26 13.59 -0.51
N LEU A 508 1.57 13.53 -0.21
CA LEU A 508 2.07 13.14 1.11
C LEU A 508 1.62 14.12 2.20
N MET A 509 1.62 15.43 1.95
CA MET A 509 1.16 16.43 2.91
C MET A 509 -0.34 16.29 3.22
N LEU A 510 -1.15 16.10 2.19
CA LEU A 510 -2.59 15.87 2.33
C LEU A 510 -2.88 14.58 3.08
N ALA A 511 -2.17 13.50 2.74
CA ALA A 511 -2.29 12.21 3.40
C ALA A 511 -1.83 12.26 4.86
N ALA A 512 -0.77 13.02 5.15
CA ALA A 512 -0.25 13.22 6.51
C ALA A 512 -1.16 14.07 7.41
N MET A 513 -1.96 14.97 6.83
CA MET A 513 -2.99 15.74 7.53
C MET A 513 -4.24 14.88 7.79
N GLY A 514 -4.61 14.07 6.78
CA GLY A 514 -5.51 12.94 6.94
C GLY A 514 -4.96 11.88 7.89
N ASN A 515 -5.79 11.00 8.44
CA ASN A 515 -5.28 9.87 9.23
C ASN A 515 -5.06 8.64 8.32
N TYR A 516 -4.44 8.83 7.16
CA TYR A 516 -4.42 7.85 6.07
C TYR A 516 -3.10 7.08 6.09
N GLN A 517 -2.97 6.19 7.07
CA GLN A 517 -1.72 5.50 7.34
C GLN A 517 -1.26 4.67 6.15
N GLU A 518 -2.14 3.87 5.56
CA GLU A 518 -1.82 2.96 4.45
C GLU A 518 -1.40 3.75 3.21
N GLY A 519 -2.08 4.86 2.90
CA GLY A 519 -1.68 5.75 1.80
C GLY A 519 -0.31 6.39 2.01
N VAL A 520 0.01 6.82 3.24
CA VAL A 520 1.35 7.34 3.57
C VAL A 520 2.41 6.24 3.46
N GLU A 521 2.12 5.04 3.95
CA GLU A 521 3.04 3.90 3.86
C GLU A 521 3.29 3.50 2.39
N ALA A 522 2.26 3.52 1.53
CA ALA A 522 2.40 3.26 0.10
C ALA A 522 3.26 4.33 -0.59
N ILE A 523 3.07 5.62 -0.27
CA ILE A 523 3.92 6.71 -0.80
C ILE A 523 5.37 6.54 -0.35
N ILE A 524 5.62 6.19 0.92
CA ILE A 524 6.98 6.00 1.46
C ILE A 524 7.66 4.76 0.88
N ALA A 525 6.88 3.71 0.56
CA ALA A 525 7.38 2.46 0.00
C ALA A 525 7.72 2.53 -1.50
N ASN A 526 7.30 3.59 -2.21
CA ASN A 526 7.63 3.77 -3.63
C ASN A 526 9.15 3.94 -3.83
N GLU A 527 9.72 3.29 -4.84
CA GLU A 527 11.17 3.26 -5.09
C GLU A 527 11.79 4.64 -5.37
N HIS A 528 10.99 5.59 -5.84
CA HIS A 528 11.42 6.96 -6.12
C HIS A 528 11.17 7.92 -4.95
N PHE A 529 10.64 7.42 -3.83
CA PHE A 529 10.51 8.22 -2.61
C PHE A 529 11.89 8.59 -2.08
N ASN A 530 12.07 9.87 -1.73
CA ASN A 530 13.34 10.34 -1.20
C ASN A 530 13.15 11.49 -0.20
N ARG A 531 14.29 11.91 0.37
CA ARG A 531 14.37 12.98 1.36
C ARG A 531 13.74 14.29 0.90
N ASP A 532 13.82 14.64 -0.39
CA ASP A 532 13.33 15.93 -0.88
C ASP A 532 11.82 16.04 -0.72
N LEU A 533 11.07 14.94 -0.87
CA LEU A 533 9.62 14.90 -0.61
C LEU A 533 9.28 15.24 0.85
N LEU A 534 10.10 14.80 1.81
CA LEU A 534 9.95 15.15 3.23
C LEU A 534 10.33 16.61 3.53
N MET A 535 11.13 17.23 2.66
CA MET A 535 11.63 18.60 2.81
C MET A 535 10.76 19.64 2.10
N GLN A 536 9.89 19.20 1.19
CA GLN A 536 8.92 20.07 0.52
C GLN A 536 8.08 20.84 1.54
N LYS A 537 7.72 22.06 1.16
CA LYS A 537 6.87 22.95 1.96
C LYS A 537 5.68 23.41 1.12
N ASN A 538 4.51 23.48 1.75
CA ASN A 538 3.35 24.11 1.12
C ASN A 538 3.44 25.64 1.16
N ASN A 539 2.42 26.33 0.63
CA ASN A 539 2.38 27.79 0.58
C ASN A 539 2.38 28.42 2.00
N LEU A 540 1.95 27.67 3.01
CA LEU A 540 2.02 28.08 4.41
C LEU A 540 3.38 27.77 5.06
N GLY A 541 4.31 27.12 4.36
CA GLY A 541 5.63 26.75 4.85
C GLY A 541 5.65 25.44 5.66
N HIS A 542 4.54 24.70 5.72
CA HIS A 542 4.45 23.44 6.46
C HIS A 542 5.01 22.28 5.65
N LYS A 543 5.75 21.40 6.31
CA LYS A 543 6.31 20.16 5.74
C LYS A 543 5.50 18.94 6.19
N PRO A 544 5.60 17.79 5.52
CA PRO A 544 4.77 16.61 5.84
C PRO A 544 4.85 16.18 7.30
N LEU A 545 6.05 16.08 7.87
CA LEU A 545 6.24 15.70 9.28
C LEU A 545 5.56 16.69 10.23
N PHE A 546 5.63 17.99 9.93
CA PHE A 546 4.98 19.02 10.74
C PHE A 546 3.45 18.94 10.64
N LEU A 547 2.90 18.67 9.45
CA LEU A 547 1.46 18.47 9.28
C LEU A 547 0.96 17.28 10.10
N ALA A 548 1.69 16.15 10.05
CA ALA A 548 1.38 14.94 10.83
C ALA A 548 1.39 15.22 12.35
N VAL A 549 2.43 15.88 12.86
CA VAL A 549 2.51 16.24 14.29
C VAL A 549 1.42 17.26 14.65
N SER A 550 1.18 18.27 13.82
CA SER A 550 0.18 19.32 14.09
C SER A 550 -1.25 18.78 14.15
N SER A 551 -1.52 17.72 13.37
CA SER A 551 -2.80 17.01 13.27
C SER A 551 -2.89 15.80 14.21
N CYS A 552 -1.92 15.65 15.13
CA CYS A 552 -1.86 14.58 16.13
C CYS A 552 -1.87 13.14 15.52
N ARG A 553 -1.24 12.95 14.35
CA ARG A 553 -1.22 11.66 13.63
C ARG A 553 -0.04 10.79 14.04
N ARG A 554 -0.11 10.18 15.22
CA ARG A 554 0.99 9.38 15.81
C ARG A 554 1.55 8.30 14.87
N PHE A 555 0.68 7.53 14.21
CA PHE A 555 1.10 6.45 13.32
C PHE A 555 1.81 6.95 12.06
N ILE A 556 1.33 8.06 11.49
CA ILE A 556 1.95 8.73 10.34
C ILE A 556 3.31 9.30 10.72
N VAL A 557 3.43 9.93 11.89
CA VAL A 557 4.72 10.38 12.41
C VAL A 557 5.68 9.19 12.51
N GLY A 558 5.21 8.07 13.06
CA GLY A 558 5.99 6.83 13.13
C GLY A 558 6.37 6.23 11.77
N ALA A 559 5.50 6.32 10.76
CA ALA A 559 5.80 5.87 9.39
C ALA A 559 6.89 6.75 8.76
N ILE A 560 6.77 8.08 8.90
CA ILE A 560 7.77 9.03 8.39
C ILE A 560 9.12 8.82 9.11
N THR A 561 9.14 8.72 10.44
CA THR A 561 10.40 8.62 11.21
C THR A 561 11.11 7.27 11.08
N ARG A 562 10.39 6.20 10.70
CA ARG A 562 10.97 4.89 10.36
C ARG A 562 11.53 4.83 8.93
N SER A 563 11.15 5.75 8.06
CA SER A 563 11.67 5.80 6.69
C SER A 563 13.18 6.02 6.68
N ALA A 564 13.91 5.27 5.84
CA ALA A 564 15.35 5.46 5.64
C ALA A 564 15.70 6.88 5.15
N HIS A 565 14.74 7.59 4.55
CA HIS A 565 14.92 8.95 4.05
C HIS A 565 14.65 10.04 5.11
N CYS A 566 14.16 9.67 6.29
CA CYS A 566 14.02 10.58 7.43
C CYS A 566 15.32 10.61 8.23
N ASP A 567 16.27 11.43 7.79
CA ASP A 567 17.53 11.65 8.50
C ASP A 567 17.47 12.80 9.52
N ALA A 568 18.59 13.06 10.19
CA ALA A 568 18.71 14.14 11.17
C ALA A 568 18.36 15.53 10.61
N LYS A 569 18.67 15.82 9.34
CA LYS A 569 18.35 17.13 8.76
C LYS A 569 16.86 17.26 8.43
N VAL A 570 16.11 16.16 8.26
CA VAL A 570 14.62 16.18 8.24
C VAL A 570 14.10 16.47 9.65
N LEU A 571 14.61 15.79 10.67
CA LEU A 571 14.19 15.97 12.07
C LEU A 571 14.52 17.36 12.63
N CYS A 572 15.63 17.97 12.20
CA CYS A 572 16.06 19.32 12.56
C CYS A 572 15.43 20.42 11.70
N GLN A 573 14.52 20.10 10.77
CA GLN A 573 13.71 21.13 10.13
C GLN A 573 12.91 21.89 11.18
N SER A 574 12.60 23.15 10.88
CA SER A 574 11.87 24.03 11.80
C SER A 574 10.56 24.56 11.22
N ASP A 575 9.61 24.82 12.12
CA ASP A 575 8.40 25.59 11.85
C ASP A 575 8.66 27.11 11.84
N LYS A 576 7.59 27.90 11.74
CA LYS A 576 7.66 29.38 11.75
C LYS A 576 8.20 29.96 13.05
N ASP A 577 8.11 29.24 14.17
CA ASP A 577 8.64 29.66 15.47
C ASP A 577 10.09 29.19 15.67
N GLY A 578 10.65 28.47 14.70
CA GLY A 578 11.96 27.84 14.79
C GLY A 578 11.93 26.49 15.53
N ASN A 579 10.76 25.98 15.93
CA ASN A 579 10.66 24.70 16.63
C ASN A 579 10.90 23.56 15.65
N ASN A 580 11.72 22.58 16.05
CA ASN A 580 11.75 21.31 15.34
C ASN A 580 10.51 20.45 15.66
N ALA A 581 10.37 19.29 14.99
CA ALA A 581 9.19 18.45 15.14
C ALA A 581 8.98 17.97 16.60
N LEU A 582 10.07 17.64 17.31
CA LEU A 582 10.05 17.27 18.73
C LEU A 582 9.53 18.44 19.57
N MET A 583 10.12 19.63 19.43
CA MET A 583 9.68 20.83 20.16
C MET A 583 8.22 21.17 19.90
N MET A 584 7.73 21.02 18.66
CA MET A 584 6.33 21.26 18.35
C MET A 584 5.41 20.25 19.06
N ALA A 585 5.78 18.97 19.08
CA ALA A 585 5.03 17.94 19.82
C ALA A 585 4.99 18.26 21.32
N VAL A 586 6.12 18.63 21.92
CA VAL A 586 6.20 19.02 23.34
C VAL A 586 5.41 20.28 23.63
N ARG A 587 5.50 21.30 22.76
CA ARG A 587 4.74 22.56 22.91
C ARG A 587 3.23 22.35 22.84
N LYS A 588 2.78 21.35 22.09
CA LYS A 588 1.38 20.94 21.93
C LYS A 588 0.95 19.84 22.92
N GLU A 589 1.83 19.41 23.82
CA GLU A 589 1.57 18.38 24.85
C GLU A 589 1.21 17.01 24.24
N TYR A 590 1.81 16.68 23.09
CA TYR A 590 1.65 15.40 22.41
C TYR A 590 2.77 14.43 22.80
N ASP A 591 2.73 13.95 24.05
CA ASP A 591 3.81 13.16 24.66
C ASP A 591 4.16 11.90 23.87
N GLU A 592 3.15 11.15 23.44
CA GLU A 592 3.36 9.92 22.68
C GLU A 592 3.99 10.18 21.30
N ILE A 593 3.69 11.33 20.69
CA ILE A 593 4.32 11.75 19.43
C ILE A 593 5.77 12.16 19.68
N ALA A 594 6.03 12.90 20.76
CA ALA A 594 7.38 13.27 21.16
C ALA A 594 8.26 12.04 21.41
N LYS A 595 7.72 11.02 22.10
CA LYS A 595 8.39 9.72 22.31
C LYS A 595 8.68 9.00 20.99
N VAL A 596 7.71 8.92 20.08
CA VAL A 596 7.90 8.30 18.75
C VAL A 596 9.02 8.99 17.96
N ILE A 597 9.12 10.33 18.03
CA ILE A 597 10.21 11.08 17.39
C ILE A 597 11.56 10.76 18.06
N MET A 598 11.61 10.67 19.39
CA MET A 598 12.83 10.33 20.14
C MET A 598 13.34 8.90 19.91
N THR A 599 12.48 8.00 19.43
CA THR A 599 12.83 6.62 19.04
C THR A 599 13.13 6.46 17.54
N ALA A 600 13.16 7.54 16.77
CA ALA A 600 13.46 7.47 15.35
C ALA A 600 14.89 6.94 15.11
N ALA A 601 15.08 6.12 14.07
CA ALA A 601 16.36 5.46 13.80
C ALA A 601 17.53 6.44 13.60
N ASN A 602 17.25 7.60 12.98
CA ASN A 602 18.22 8.65 12.72
C ASN A 602 18.12 9.81 13.73
N PHE A 603 17.49 9.58 14.89
CA PHE A 603 17.49 10.55 15.98
C PHE A 603 18.91 10.73 16.51
N ASN A 604 19.33 11.97 16.77
CA ASN A 604 20.66 12.25 17.28
C ASN A 604 20.68 13.51 18.15
N GLN A 605 21.86 13.82 18.70
CA GLN A 605 22.06 14.95 19.59
C GLN A 605 21.67 16.30 18.96
N GLN A 606 21.84 16.49 17.64
CA GLN A 606 21.50 17.75 16.96
C GLN A 606 20.00 18.07 17.07
N VAL A 607 19.14 17.05 17.15
CA VAL A 607 17.70 17.25 17.35
C VAL A 607 17.40 17.80 18.75
N LEU A 608 18.16 17.36 19.77
CA LEU A 608 18.03 17.83 21.15
C LEU A 608 18.67 19.21 21.35
N THR A 609 19.78 19.50 20.66
CA THR A 609 20.50 20.78 20.75
C THR A 609 20.00 21.85 19.78
N HIS A 610 19.05 21.53 18.90
CA HIS A 610 18.37 22.55 18.11
C HIS A 610 17.75 23.60 19.05
N GLN A 611 17.75 24.88 18.64
CA GLN A 611 17.15 25.97 19.38
C GLN A 611 16.13 26.71 18.51
N ASN A 612 14.97 27.03 19.08
CA ASN A 612 13.96 27.81 18.37
C ASN A 612 14.29 29.32 18.37
N ARG A 613 13.40 30.16 17.84
CA ARG A 613 13.64 31.62 17.74
C ARG A 613 13.83 32.33 19.08
N LYS A 614 13.41 31.73 20.20
CA LYS A 614 13.64 32.24 21.56
C LYS A 614 14.93 31.70 22.19
N GLY A 615 15.66 30.84 21.48
CA GLY A 615 16.76 30.07 22.01
C GLY A 615 16.34 28.86 22.86
N ASP A 616 15.04 28.56 22.98
CA ASP A 616 14.59 27.42 23.79
C ASP A 616 14.94 26.11 23.03
N SER A 617 15.60 25.17 23.73
CA SER A 617 15.82 23.78 23.29
C SER A 617 14.60 22.90 23.62
N ALA A 618 14.56 21.65 23.13
CA ALA A 618 13.46 20.74 23.42
C ALA A 618 13.28 20.50 24.94
N LEU A 619 14.39 20.41 25.67
CA LEU A 619 14.39 20.29 27.13
C LEU A 619 13.83 21.55 27.80
N ILE A 620 14.23 22.74 27.35
CA ILE A 620 13.72 24.02 27.89
C ILE A 620 12.22 24.16 27.62
N VAL A 621 11.74 23.77 26.43
CA VAL A 621 10.30 23.76 26.11
C VAL A 621 9.55 22.79 27.02
N ALA A 622 10.08 21.59 27.29
CA ALA A 622 9.48 20.62 28.19
C ALA A 622 9.37 21.15 29.63
N VAL A 623 10.45 21.77 30.14
CA VAL A 623 10.45 22.43 31.46
C VAL A 623 9.44 23.57 31.52
N ARG A 624 9.34 24.39 30.46
CA ARG A 624 8.38 25.49 30.39
C ARG A 624 6.93 25.01 30.48
N ARG A 625 6.66 23.77 30.06
CA ARG A 625 5.36 23.10 30.11
C ARG A 625 5.13 22.29 31.38
N ASP A 626 6.09 22.27 32.30
CA ASP A 626 6.08 21.40 33.48
C ASP A 626 5.88 19.90 33.11
N ASN A 627 6.40 19.49 31.95
CA ASN A 627 6.19 18.15 31.44
C ASN A 627 7.31 17.23 31.92
N LEU A 628 7.15 16.72 33.15
CA LEU A 628 8.11 15.82 33.80
C LEU A 628 8.40 14.56 32.96
N ASN A 629 7.38 13.98 32.34
CA ASN A 629 7.51 12.75 31.55
C ASN A 629 8.45 12.93 30.36
N ILE A 630 8.31 14.04 29.63
CA ILE A 630 9.20 14.35 28.51
C ILE A 630 10.58 14.78 28.98
N VAL A 631 10.69 15.53 30.09
CA VAL A 631 11.99 15.84 30.69
C VAL A 631 12.75 14.54 31.01
N GLN A 632 12.10 13.58 31.68
CA GLN A 632 12.68 12.29 31.99
C GLN A 632 13.09 11.55 30.71
N ALA A 633 12.20 11.48 29.71
CA ALA A 633 12.47 10.80 28.44
C ALA A 633 13.67 11.39 27.68
N ILE A 634 13.81 12.72 27.66
CA ILE A 634 14.98 13.40 27.08
C ILE A 634 16.24 13.05 27.87
N LEU A 635 16.21 13.14 29.20
CA LEU A 635 17.39 12.90 30.05
C LEU A 635 17.86 11.45 30.05
N THR A 636 16.97 10.49 29.77
CA THR A 636 17.32 9.07 29.62
C THR A 636 17.64 8.68 28.18
N ASN A 637 17.50 9.59 27.22
CA ASN A 637 17.77 9.29 25.82
C ASN A 637 19.29 9.09 25.60
N PRO A 638 19.73 8.08 24.83
CA PRO A 638 21.15 7.83 24.58
C PRO A 638 21.92 8.99 23.94
N HIS A 639 21.20 9.89 23.25
CA HIS A 639 21.78 11.07 22.61
C HIS A 639 21.79 12.32 23.51
N CYS A 640 21.31 12.20 24.75
CA CYS A 640 21.42 13.25 25.75
C CYS A 640 22.81 13.22 26.40
N ASN A 641 23.38 14.41 26.60
CA ASN A 641 24.67 14.57 27.28
C ASN A 641 24.72 15.95 27.95
N SER A 642 25.87 16.28 28.54
CA SER A 642 26.07 17.55 29.24
C SER A 642 25.81 18.77 28.36
N GLU A 643 26.08 18.71 27.06
CA GLU A 643 25.85 19.82 26.13
C GLU A 643 24.36 20.17 26.00
N VAL A 644 23.49 19.16 25.95
CA VAL A 644 22.03 19.34 25.90
C VAL A 644 21.52 20.08 27.14
N LEU A 645 22.01 19.72 28.32
CA LEU A 645 21.62 20.35 29.59
C LEU A 645 22.21 21.76 29.76
N MET A 646 23.39 22.03 29.19
CA MET A 646 24.05 23.33 29.25
C MET A 646 23.43 24.39 28.32
N GLN A 647 22.50 24.03 27.45
CA GLN A 647 21.87 25.01 26.57
C GLN A 647 21.08 26.05 27.35
N CYS A 648 21.23 27.31 26.93
CA CYS A 648 20.48 28.44 27.46
C CYS A 648 19.70 29.11 26.35
N ASN A 649 18.53 29.64 26.69
CA ASN A 649 17.77 30.48 25.78
C ASN A 649 18.34 31.90 25.68
N GLN A 650 17.72 32.76 24.88
CA GLN A 650 18.21 34.14 24.66
C GLN A 650 18.26 35.00 25.92
N ALA A 651 17.47 34.66 26.95
CA ALA A 651 17.50 35.34 28.25
C ALA A 651 18.50 34.71 29.24
N GLY A 652 19.30 33.73 28.79
CA GLY A 652 20.27 33.00 29.61
C GLY A 652 19.65 31.94 30.51
N TYR A 653 18.38 31.58 30.33
CA TYR A 653 17.76 30.51 31.11
C TYR A 653 18.15 29.15 30.53
N SER A 654 18.89 28.34 31.29
CA SER A 654 18.98 26.89 31.06
C SER A 654 17.74 26.18 31.59
N ALA A 655 17.61 24.89 31.27
CA ALA A 655 16.50 24.07 31.78
C ALA A 655 16.43 24.05 33.31
N LEU A 656 17.59 23.96 33.98
CA LEU A 656 17.68 23.96 35.43
C LEU A 656 17.26 25.31 36.04
N ILE A 657 17.76 26.43 35.49
CA ILE A 657 17.42 27.77 35.99
C ILE A 657 15.93 28.06 35.76
N LEU A 658 15.39 27.69 34.59
CA LEU A 658 13.96 27.89 34.31
C LEU A 658 13.07 27.08 35.25
N ALA A 659 13.44 25.81 35.52
CA ALA A 659 12.71 24.97 36.48
C ALA A 659 12.75 25.59 37.88
N ALA A 660 13.90 26.12 38.30
CA ALA A 660 14.04 26.79 39.59
C ALA A 660 13.15 28.05 39.70
N LYS A 661 13.23 28.94 38.70
CA LYS A 661 12.38 30.13 38.61
C LYS A 661 10.89 29.80 38.67
N LYS A 662 10.48 28.71 38.04
CA LYS A 662 9.08 28.27 38.00
C LYS A 662 8.64 27.48 39.24
N GLY A 663 9.58 27.02 40.07
CA GLY A 663 9.29 26.20 41.24
C GLY A 663 9.03 24.72 40.93
N HIS A 664 9.39 24.23 39.74
CA HIS A 664 9.16 22.85 39.30
C HIS A 664 10.11 21.87 40.01
N SER A 665 9.79 21.56 41.27
CA SER A 665 10.69 20.86 42.19
C SER A 665 11.06 19.44 41.74
N ASP A 666 10.13 18.72 41.14
CA ASP A 666 10.40 17.36 40.67
C ASP A 666 11.27 17.36 39.41
N ILE A 667 11.06 18.32 38.51
CA ILE A 667 11.94 18.53 37.35
C ILE A 667 13.36 18.90 37.81
N VAL A 668 13.51 19.80 38.79
CA VAL A 668 14.83 20.15 39.35
C VAL A 668 15.52 18.90 39.91
N LYS A 669 14.82 18.10 40.72
CA LYS A 669 15.38 16.85 41.27
C LYS A 669 15.81 15.88 40.17
N VAL A 670 14.99 15.70 39.13
CA VAL A 670 15.29 14.80 38.01
C VAL A 670 16.50 15.30 37.19
N ILE A 671 16.60 16.60 36.90
CA ILE A 671 17.76 17.18 36.22
C ILE A 671 19.03 16.99 37.07
N LEU A 672 18.98 17.30 38.37
CA LEU A 672 20.14 17.18 39.27
C LEU A 672 20.59 15.73 39.51
N ASN A 673 19.69 14.76 39.35
CA ASN A 673 19.99 13.34 39.43
C ASN A 673 20.43 12.73 38.08
N SER A 674 20.40 13.49 36.99
CA SER A 674 20.88 13.01 35.69
C SER A 674 22.38 12.73 35.74
N PRO A 675 22.87 11.63 35.15
CA PRO A 675 24.31 11.35 35.06
C PRO A 675 25.06 12.39 34.21
N HIS A 676 24.33 13.17 33.41
CA HIS A 676 24.88 14.24 32.60
C HIS A 676 25.00 15.57 33.38
N CYS A 677 24.38 15.66 34.56
CA CYS A 677 24.45 16.85 35.39
C CYS A 677 25.85 17.02 35.99
N ASN A 678 26.41 18.22 35.91
CA ASN A 678 27.72 18.54 36.48
C ASN A 678 27.74 19.93 37.11
N GLN A 679 28.83 20.26 37.81
CA GLN A 679 28.97 21.52 38.54
C GLN A 679 28.79 22.75 37.65
N ASN A 680 29.27 22.73 36.40
CA ASN A 680 29.18 23.88 35.48
C ASN A 680 27.73 24.28 35.18
N MET A 681 26.79 23.32 35.20
CA MET A 681 25.36 23.61 34.99
C MET A 681 24.76 24.43 36.12
N LEU A 682 25.17 24.18 37.36
CA LEU A 682 24.70 24.94 38.53
C LEU A 682 25.28 26.36 38.53
N MET A 683 26.44 26.55 37.90
CA MET A 683 27.14 27.84 37.80
C MET A 683 26.63 28.72 36.65
N GLN A 684 25.75 28.21 35.79
CA GLN A 684 25.19 29.03 34.71
C GLN A 684 24.36 30.19 35.26
N GLN A 685 24.39 31.31 34.54
CA GLN A 685 23.71 32.53 34.93
C GLN A 685 22.80 33.03 33.81
N THR A 686 21.66 33.58 34.20
CA THR A 686 20.80 34.32 33.28
C THR A 686 21.45 35.61 32.83
N GLN A 687 20.79 36.32 31.90
CA GLN A 687 21.16 37.69 31.57
C GLN A 687 21.10 38.66 32.78
N TYR A 688 20.52 38.27 33.93
CA TYR A 688 20.51 39.06 35.16
C TYR A 688 21.59 38.63 36.17
N GLY A 689 22.43 37.65 35.81
CA GLY A 689 23.44 37.07 36.71
C GLY A 689 22.85 36.02 37.67
N TYR A 690 21.57 35.68 37.59
CA TYR A 690 20.97 34.71 38.49
C TYR A 690 21.36 33.28 38.11
N THR A 691 21.92 32.54 39.07
CA THR A 691 22.02 31.08 39.01
C THR A 691 20.68 30.43 39.37
N ALA A 692 20.56 29.11 39.21
CA ALA A 692 19.37 28.39 39.63
C ALA A 692 19.09 28.51 41.15
N LEU A 693 20.15 28.60 41.96
CA LEU A 693 20.03 28.83 43.41
C LEU A 693 19.54 30.25 43.71
N ILE A 694 20.10 31.27 43.03
CA ILE A 694 19.66 32.67 43.22
C ILE A 694 18.21 32.83 42.75
N GLU A 695 17.79 32.23 41.64
CA GLU A 695 16.36 32.23 41.23
C GLU A 695 15.45 31.52 42.27
N ALA A 696 15.91 30.43 42.86
CA ALA A 696 15.14 29.74 43.91
C ALA A 696 14.96 30.61 45.15
N VAL A 697 16.02 31.31 45.59
CA VAL A 697 15.94 32.29 46.69
C VAL A 697 15.05 33.46 46.30
N HIS A 698 15.26 34.02 45.11
CA HIS A 698 14.52 35.19 44.63
C HIS A 698 13.01 34.93 44.53
N GLY A 699 12.62 33.71 44.16
CA GLY A 699 11.24 33.26 44.13
C GLY A 699 10.72 32.67 45.45
N GLN A 700 11.48 32.77 46.54
CA GLN A 700 11.22 32.23 47.88
C GLN A 700 10.80 30.74 47.87
N LYS A 701 11.52 29.94 47.07
CA LYS A 701 11.28 28.50 46.89
C LYS A 701 12.13 27.69 47.85
N ALA A 702 11.81 27.75 49.14
CA ALA A 702 12.52 27.08 50.23
C ALA A 702 12.91 25.62 49.93
N LEU A 703 11.98 24.82 49.41
CA LEU A 703 12.24 23.41 49.08
C LEU A 703 13.30 23.24 47.98
N LEU A 704 13.36 24.16 47.00
CA LEU A 704 14.41 24.13 45.98
C LEU A 704 15.77 24.54 46.53
N VAL A 705 15.80 25.54 47.41
CA VAL A 705 17.03 25.96 48.11
C VAL A 705 17.60 24.78 48.89
N GLU A 706 16.77 24.05 49.64
CA GLU A 706 17.17 22.82 50.32
C GLU A 706 17.73 21.77 49.33
N VAL A 707 17.02 21.51 48.23
CA VAL A 707 17.45 20.55 47.20
C VAL A 707 18.81 20.93 46.62
N PHE A 708 19.06 22.21 46.33
CA PHE A 708 20.35 22.65 45.81
C PHE A 708 21.48 22.51 46.84
N LEU A 709 21.24 22.88 48.11
CA LEU A 709 22.25 22.84 49.16
C LEU A 709 22.64 21.41 49.58
N ASN A 710 21.71 20.45 49.46
CA ASN A 710 21.91 19.05 49.86
C ASN A 710 22.45 18.15 48.72
N LYS A 711 22.73 18.69 47.54
CA LYS A 711 23.26 17.91 46.40
C LYS A 711 24.78 17.92 46.35
N ALA A 712 25.36 16.82 45.86
CA ALA A 712 26.81 16.60 45.79
C ALA A 712 27.57 17.66 44.98
N PHE A 713 26.90 18.36 44.05
CA PHE A 713 27.50 19.41 43.23
C PHE A 713 27.45 20.81 43.87
N CYS A 714 26.82 20.97 45.03
CA CYS A 714 26.88 22.22 45.77
C CYS A 714 28.31 22.46 46.27
N SER A 715 28.76 23.70 46.16
CA SER A 715 30.11 24.11 46.55
C SER A 715 30.09 25.55 47.06
N PRO A 716 31.10 25.98 47.83
CA PRO A 716 31.23 27.38 48.21
C PRO A 716 31.26 28.31 46.98
N ALA A 717 31.85 27.85 45.87
CA ALA A 717 31.88 28.59 44.61
C ALA A 717 30.48 28.91 44.05
N LEU A 718 29.51 27.99 44.20
CA LEU A 718 28.11 28.23 43.81
C LEU A 718 27.45 29.29 44.68
N LEU A 719 27.67 29.23 46.00
CA LEU A 719 27.17 30.21 46.96
C LEU A 719 27.81 31.59 46.79
N MET A 720 29.02 31.65 46.24
CA MET A 720 29.70 32.89 45.90
C MET A 720 29.31 33.47 44.53
N GLN A 721 28.45 32.79 43.75
CA GLN A 721 27.97 33.40 42.51
C GLN A 721 27.14 34.63 42.82
N GLN A 722 27.34 35.68 42.02
CA GLN A 722 26.71 36.98 42.20
C GLN A 722 25.84 37.33 41.01
N ASP A 723 24.72 37.97 41.29
CA ASP A 723 23.87 38.58 40.27
C ASP A 723 24.48 39.85 39.67
N LYS A 724 23.73 40.53 38.79
CA LYS A 724 24.15 41.82 38.23
C LYS A 724 24.31 42.94 39.26
N ASN A 725 23.70 42.86 40.43
CA ASN A 725 23.88 43.82 41.54
C ASN A 725 25.05 43.44 42.45
N GLY A 726 25.70 42.30 42.22
CA GLY A 726 26.72 41.75 43.10
C GLY A 726 26.13 40.98 44.30
N ASN A 727 24.83 40.77 44.36
CA ASN A 727 24.21 40.01 45.43
C ASN A 727 24.49 38.52 45.20
N ASN A 728 25.04 37.85 46.21
CA ASN A 728 25.02 36.40 46.26
C ASN A 728 23.68 35.90 46.82
N ALA A 729 23.46 34.58 46.81
CA ALA A 729 22.20 33.99 47.28
C ALA A 729 21.84 34.37 48.74
N LEU A 730 22.84 34.60 49.60
CA LEU A 730 22.61 34.99 50.99
C LEU A 730 22.20 36.46 51.11
N ILE A 731 22.86 37.37 50.38
CA ILE A 731 22.50 38.79 50.35
C ILE A 731 21.08 38.95 49.80
N GLU A 732 20.74 38.25 48.72
CA GLU A 732 19.38 38.25 48.16
C GLU A 732 18.35 37.78 49.19
N ALA A 733 18.62 36.67 49.89
CA ALA A 733 17.70 36.14 50.91
C ALA A 733 17.45 37.14 52.06
N VAL A 734 18.51 37.84 52.51
CA VAL A 734 18.39 38.86 53.56
C VAL A 734 17.60 40.07 53.08
N GLN A 735 17.89 40.58 51.87
CA GLN A 735 17.17 41.73 51.31
C GLN A 735 15.67 41.45 51.13
N GLN A 736 15.30 40.20 50.86
CA GLN A 736 13.90 39.78 50.74
C GLN A 736 13.24 39.42 52.08
N GLY A 737 14.01 39.29 53.16
CA GLY A 737 13.50 38.81 54.44
C GLY A 737 13.11 37.32 54.44
N ASP A 738 13.67 36.50 53.54
CA ASP A 738 13.39 35.06 53.47
C ASP A 738 14.13 34.30 54.59
N LEU A 739 13.52 34.31 55.78
CA LEU A 739 14.04 33.67 56.99
C LEU A 739 14.39 32.20 56.77
N THR A 740 13.63 31.48 55.94
CA THR A 740 13.83 30.05 55.72
C THR A 740 15.09 29.84 54.89
N SER A 741 15.23 30.55 53.76
CA SER A 741 16.43 30.45 52.92
C SER A 741 17.68 30.93 53.64
N ILE A 742 17.59 31.99 54.46
CA ILE A 742 18.72 32.45 55.30
C ILE A 742 19.17 31.32 56.24
N LYS A 743 18.25 30.71 56.98
CA LYS A 743 18.56 29.60 57.89
C LYS A 743 19.17 28.41 57.16
N MET A 744 18.64 28.04 56.00
CA MET A 744 19.16 26.93 55.20
C MET A 744 20.57 27.20 54.66
N ILE A 745 20.81 28.38 54.10
CA ILE A 745 22.14 28.77 53.58
C ILE A 745 23.17 28.81 54.71
N LEU A 746 22.86 29.43 55.86
CA LEU A 746 23.75 29.46 57.02
C LEU A 746 24.02 28.06 57.60
N ALA A 747 23.01 27.18 57.62
CA ALA A 747 23.17 25.81 58.08
C ALA A 747 24.04 24.96 57.12
N SER A 748 24.11 25.32 55.84
CA SER A 748 24.90 24.59 54.84
C SER A 748 26.39 24.52 55.21
N GLN A 749 26.99 23.34 55.04
CA GLN A 749 28.44 23.15 55.19
C GLN A 749 29.27 23.95 54.17
N PHE A 750 28.66 24.38 53.07
CA PHE A 750 29.33 25.12 52.00
C PHE A 750 29.32 26.64 52.21
N CYS A 751 28.57 27.14 53.21
CA CYS A 751 28.60 28.54 53.60
C CYS A 751 29.82 28.80 54.49
N ASP A 752 30.91 29.25 53.87
CA ASP A 752 32.18 29.58 54.51
C ASP A 752 32.31 31.09 54.81
N LEU A 753 33.45 31.49 55.39
CA LEU A 753 33.72 32.90 55.68
C LEU A 753 33.76 33.77 54.42
N ASN A 754 34.08 33.22 53.25
CA ASN A 754 34.13 33.99 52.00
C ASN A 754 32.72 34.33 51.53
N VAL A 755 31.78 33.37 51.59
CA VAL A 755 30.36 33.60 51.30
C VAL A 755 29.77 34.68 52.20
N LEU A 756 30.08 34.64 53.51
CA LEU A 756 29.60 35.62 54.49
C LEU A 756 30.17 37.03 54.29
N LYS A 757 31.46 37.12 53.93
CA LYS A 757 32.18 38.39 53.75
C LYS A 757 32.03 38.98 52.34
N GLN A 758 31.42 38.25 51.42
CA GLN A 758 31.28 38.71 50.05
C GLN A 758 30.44 39.98 50.00
N LYS A 759 30.94 40.98 49.27
CA LYS A 759 30.29 42.29 49.11
C LYS A 759 29.61 42.38 47.77
N ASN A 760 28.42 43.00 47.76
CA ASN A 760 27.74 43.38 46.52
C ASN A 760 28.37 44.64 45.89
N LYS A 761 27.79 45.15 44.79
CA LYS A 761 28.29 46.36 44.12
C LYS A 761 28.15 47.64 44.93
N GLU A 762 27.29 47.66 45.96
CA GLU A 762 27.21 48.74 46.94
C GLU A 762 28.29 48.65 48.03
N GLY A 763 29.13 47.60 48.01
CA GLY A 763 30.14 47.36 49.03
C GLY A 763 29.58 46.77 50.34
N LYS A 764 28.32 46.33 50.35
CA LYS A 764 27.60 45.76 51.51
C LYS A 764 27.63 44.24 51.50
N THR A 765 27.77 43.65 52.68
CA THR A 765 27.65 42.22 52.98
C THR A 765 26.21 41.87 53.37
N ALA A 766 25.91 40.58 53.55
CA ALA A 766 24.58 40.16 54.02
C ALA A 766 24.26 40.71 55.42
N LEU A 767 25.26 40.82 56.30
CA LEU A 767 25.09 41.32 57.68
C LEU A 767 24.62 42.79 57.69
N ASP A 768 25.06 43.60 56.72
CA ASP A 768 24.73 45.02 56.64
C ASP A 768 23.24 45.29 56.37
N TYR A 769 22.50 44.29 55.88
CA TYR A 769 21.05 44.38 55.64
C TYR A 769 20.20 43.75 56.76
N ILE A 770 20.82 43.19 57.81
CA ILE A 770 20.09 42.50 58.88
C ILE A 770 19.62 43.49 59.95
N GLU A 771 18.31 43.59 60.10
CA GLU A 771 17.65 44.32 61.19
C GLU A 771 17.12 43.39 62.30
N ASN A 772 17.01 42.08 62.02
CA ASN A 772 16.45 41.11 62.94
C ASN A 772 17.53 40.47 63.82
N GLU A 773 17.48 40.75 65.13
CA GLU A 773 18.43 40.27 66.15
C GLU A 773 18.61 38.75 66.14
N ALA A 774 17.52 37.97 65.92
CA ALA A 774 17.61 36.52 65.88
C ALA A 774 18.39 35.99 64.66
N ILE A 775 18.37 36.72 63.52
CA ILE A 775 19.19 36.37 62.35
C ILE A 775 20.64 36.77 62.59
N GLU A 776 20.87 37.92 63.21
CA GLU A 776 22.21 38.39 63.60
C GLU A 776 22.90 37.35 64.50
N THR A 777 22.19 36.83 65.52
CA THR A 777 22.70 35.73 66.36
C THR A 777 23.07 34.48 65.54
N LEU A 778 22.26 34.11 64.54
CA LEU A 778 22.57 32.96 63.67
C LEU A 778 23.84 33.18 62.83
N PHE A 779 24.08 34.40 62.35
CA PHE A 779 25.31 34.77 61.66
C PHE A 779 26.52 34.68 62.60
N GLU A 780 26.43 35.25 63.81
CA GLU A 780 27.49 35.21 64.82
C GLU A 780 27.84 33.78 65.25
N GLU A 781 26.82 32.93 65.46
CA GLU A 781 27.00 31.50 65.74
C GLU A 781 27.73 30.79 64.60
N LYS A 782 27.34 31.05 63.34
CA LYS A 782 27.99 30.44 62.17
C LYS A 782 29.44 30.89 62.06
N VAL A 783 29.71 32.17 62.25
CA VAL A 783 31.09 32.73 62.23
C VAL A 783 31.94 32.08 63.32
N SER A 784 31.42 31.95 64.54
CA SER A 784 32.13 31.32 65.66
C SER A 784 32.42 29.84 65.38
N LYS A 785 31.44 29.07 64.86
CA LYS A 785 31.63 27.67 64.47
C LYS A 785 32.71 27.50 63.39
N LEU A 786 32.80 28.42 62.43
CA LEU A 786 33.83 28.40 61.38
C LEU A 786 35.22 28.80 61.91
N GLN A 787 35.31 29.66 62.94
CA GLN A 787 36.57 30.11 63.54
C GLN A 787 37.23 29.06 64.47
N VAL A 788 36.44 28.20 65.13
CA VAL A 788 36.96 27.14 66.03
C VAL A 788 37.78 26.08 65.27
N GLY A 789 37.65 25.97 63.94
CA GLY A 789 38.42 25.05 63.09
C GLY A 789 39.74 25.62 62.54
N THR A 790 40.01 26.92 62.69
CA THR A 790 41.23 27.58 62.16
C THR A 790 42.08 28.07 63.32
N SER A 791 43.08 27.28 63.73
CA SER A 791 44.13 27.72 64.64
C SER A 791 45.10 28.67 63.92
N ASN A 792 44.66 29.92 63.72
CA ASN A 792 45.53 31.09 63.69
C ASN A 792 44.68 32.37 63.71
N LEU A 793 44.97 33.21 64.70
CA LEU A 793 44.32 34.50 64.96
C LEU A 793 44.57 35.46 63.78
N ASP A 794 43.57 35.62 62.91
CA ASP A 794 43.58 36.74 61.97
C ASP A 794 42.84 37.94 62.57
N LYS A 795 43.55 39.07 62.71
CA LYS A 795 43.03 40.34 63.27
C LYS A 795 41.81 40.87 62.49
N GLN A 796 41.60 40.42 61.26
CA GLN A 796 40.45 40.77 60.43
C GLN A 796 39.14 40.06 60.85
N SER A 797 39.22 38.97 61.62
CA SER A 797 38.05 38.20 62.08
C SER A 797 37.32 38.87 63.27
N GLN A 798 38.04 39.67 64.07
CA GLN A 798 37.45 40.55 65.10
C GLN A 798 36.68 41.74 64.51
N PHE A 799 36.95 42.10 63.25
CA PHE A 799 36.34 43.26 62.60
C PHE A 799 34.87 43.02 62.20
N LEU A 800 34.47 41.75 61.98
CA LEU A 800 33.08 41.39 61.66
C LEU A 800 32.15 41.55 62.87
N ILE A 801 32.67 41.30 64.08
CA ILE A 801 31.94 41.50 65.35
C ILE A 801 31.99 42.98 65.76
N ALA A 802 33.04 43.71 65.36
CA ALA A 802 33.23 45.13 65.74
C ALA A 802 32.51 46.15 64.84
N SER A 803 31.98 45.76 63.68
CA SER A 803 31.46 46.71 62.68
C SER A 803 30.16 47.42 63.09
N ARG A 804 29.45 46.92 64.10
CA ARG A 804 28.22 47.56 64.63
C ARG A 804 28.44 48.35 65.93
N ASN A 805 29.45 48.01 66.73
CA ASN A 805 29.73 48.67 68.02
C ASN A 805 30.37 50.06 67.91
N ASN A 806 30.77 50.50 66.70
CA ASN A 806 31.36 51.83 66.49
C ASN A 806 30.38 52.89 65.93
N PHE A 807 29.09 52.56 65.73
CA PHE A 807 28.11 53.52 65.20
C PHE A 807 27.30 54.29 66.26
N PHE A 808 27.40 53.93 67.54
CA PHE A 808 26.69 54.62 68.64
C PHE A 808 27.55 55.60 69.46
N SER A 809 28.82 55.85 69.10
CA SER A 809 29.72 56.70 69.91
C SER A 809 30.19 58.00 69.26
N SER A 810 29.53 58.50 68.21
CA SER A 810 29.79 59.89 67.76
C SER A 810 28.61 60.52 67.00
N VAL A 811 27.73 61.17 67.75
CA VAL A 811 26.87 62.24 67.20
C VAL A 811 27.39 63.57 67.74
N PRO A 812 28.04 64.43 66.92
CA PRO A 812 28.02 65.85 67.17
C PRO A 812 26.73 66.44 66.57
N GLN A 813 26.03 67.19 67.39
CA GLN A 813 24.97 68.10 66.99
C GLN A 813 25.43 68.98 65.82
N ASN A 814 24.61 69.12 64.78
CA ASN A 814 24.44 70.38 64.09
C ASN A 814 23.15 70.37 63.25
N GLU A 815 22.17 71.11 63.77
CA GLU A 815 21.08 71.65 62.99
C GLU A 815 21.64 72.63 61.93
N SER A 816 21.29 72.47 60.66
CA SER A 816 20.97 73.62 59.81
C SER A 816 20.26 73.19 58.53
N LYS A 817 19.09 73.79 58.35
CA LYS A 817 18.26 73.84 57.15
C LYS A 817 19.06 74.32 55.94
N ILE A 818 18.99 73.63 54.80
CA ILE A 818 18.93 74.27 53.48
C ILE A 818 17.92 73.51 52.60
N THR A 819 17.08 74.32 51.96
CA THR A 819 15.87 74.04 51.18
C THR A 819 16.11 73.62 49.73
N SER A 820 15.17 72.79 49.22
CA SER A 820 14.58 72.76 47.87
C SER A 820 15.45 72.89 46.60
N GLN A 821 15.38 71.85 45.76
CA GLN A 821 15.15 71.83 44.29
C GLN A 821 15.58 70.42 43.84
N GLY A 822 14.70 69.50 43.48
CA GLY A 822 13.77 69.57 42.35
C GLY A 822 14.45 68.89 41.16
N LEU A 823 13.98 67.71 40.74
CA LEU A 823 14.14 67.21 39.37
C LEU A 823 13.13 66.08 39.12
N ASN A 824 12.23 66.39 38.18
CA ASN A 824 11.16 65.56 37.67
C ASN A 824 11.68 64.43 36.79
N PHE A 825 10.93 63.32 36.82
CA PHE A 825 10.98 62.18 35.93
C PHE A 825 10.74 62.55 34.46
N ASN A 826 11.47 61.87 33.57
CA ASN A 826 10.93 61.19 32.39
C ASN A 826 11.87 60.05 31.99
#